data_AF-A0A7C5YTA8-F1
#
_entry.id   AF-A0A7C5YTA8-F1
#
_cell.length_a   1.000
_cell.length_b   1.000
_cell.length_c   1.000
_cell.angle_alpha   90.00
_cell.angle_beta   90.00
_cell.angle_gamma   90.00
#
_symmetry.space_group_name_H-M   'P 1'
#
loop_
_entity.id
_entity.type
_entity.pdbx_description
1 polymer ?
#
loop_
_entity_poly.entity_id
_entity_poly.type
_entity_poly.pdbx_seq_one_letter_code
_entity_poly.pdbx_strand_id
1 'polypeptide(L)'
;MRKAWLNHLLVLSGYFLLTVLFTWPLLLHLTTALPGEGGDSWQYLWNFWWFDQALFGGKSLYFTQAQYYPQGTSLLFHTLSPLNSLLGLPARLLGGYLLAYNFIVLLAGTLSGYGAFLLAREALGKGQNGLPSDLAAFLAGAVFALCPYRSVHLLGHLSLVSTETLPFFALFALRALRRPGWRPALGVALSLLAAALIDWYYPLYMLLLAGFFLLWAASEALLRRRTGRSLLQSAATLAAGILLAGLLLAPLLIPMGREASQAPYLEEPLEFSTAYGADLAAFFIPSPLHPLWGELFRPWSEPFAEGNTAEGIVYLGFVPLILAAVGLWKRGKEGKMWAATAGLFALLSLGPYLKVLNRPTGIPLPDLWLCRLPIIRFTRVPSRYVVLTQLALAVLAALGVRALLRKDARPWRAGGLSFFLLALLLLEYLPIPYPLTPARIPAFYRQLAQTPGDEALLEVPLQKPSSPWYYTRWMLYQTVHGRPSFRGYISRGDPLFPFAGAPLFRQLAQLSPAGDILYDDWRALAGSVLRHYRVGYIVLEKGRLEEEGRLGPARSLVEEALGGRPPAWEDADLLVYRVPEGGEALPFFRLGRGWHEVEERPWGAFRWMERDRAELFVIRPQPGPTTIEFQAVSFLRPRRLEVAWDGKTVASCTVGTALQRCRLQVDLPAGETRLELRAEGYDIPRQAGVGDDPRPLSIGFASIRFRPQE
;
A
#
# COMPACT_ATOMS: atom_id res chain seq x y z
N MET A 1 -45.23 2.04 -2.00
CA MET A 1 -43.90 2.67 -1.81
C MET A 1 -43.41 2.57 -0.36
N ARG A 2 -44.13 3.06 0.65
CA ARG A 2 -43.71 3.05 2.08
C ARG A 2 -43.22 1.69 2.63
N LYS A 3 -43.91 0.58 2.33
CA LYS A 3 -43.51 -0.77 2.75
C LYS A 3 -42.18 -1.26 2.15
N ALA A 4 -41.85 -0.85 0.91
CA ALA A 4 -40.60 -1.25 0.28
C ALA A 4 -39.40 -0.56 0.95
N TRP A 5 -39.52 0.74 1.23
CA TRP A 5 -38.51 1.51 1.97
C TRP A 5 -38.23 0.93 3.36
N LEU A 6 -39.28 0.56 4.10
CA LEU A 6 -39.13 -0.08 5.41
C LEU A 6 -38.33 -1.39 5.34
N ASN A 7 -38.57 -2.23 4.34
CA ASN A 7 -37.81 -3.47 4.17
C ASN A 7 -36.32 -3.21 3.90
N HIS A 8 -36.00 -2.23 3.06
CA HIS A 8 -34.60 -1.87 2.81
C HIS A 8 -33.91 -1.32 4.07
N LEU A 9 -34.60 -0.50 4.85
CA LEU A 9 -34.09 0.01 6.13
C LEU A 9 -33.87 -1.11 7.16
N LEU A 10 -34.78 -2.08 7.24
CA LEU A 10 -34.61 -3.25 8.12
C LEU A 10 -33.41 -4.09 7.74
N VAL A 11 -33.20 -4.34 6.44
CA VAL A 11 -32.05 -5.10 5.95
C VAL A 11 -30.74 -4.35 6.22
N LEU A 12 -30.70 -3.04 5.96
CA LEU A 12 -29.54 -2.20 6.28
C LEU A 12 -29.23 -2.20 7.78
N SER A 13 -30.27 -2.06 8.62
CA SER A 13 -30.11 -2.12 10.08
C SER A 13 -29.59 -3.48 10.53
N GLY A 14 -30.07 -4.57 9.93
CA GLY A 14 -29.57 -5.92 10.19
C GLY A 14 -28.08 -6.07 9.86
N TYR A 15 -27.63 -5.59 8.70
CA TYR A 15 -26.21 -5.64 8.35
C TYR A 15 -25.34 -4.72 9.19
N PHE A 16 -25.87 -3.57 9.61
CA PHE A 16 -25.18 -2.70 10.56
C PHE A 16 -24.96 -3.41 11.89
N LEU A 17 -26.01 -4.04 12.46
CA LEU A 17 -25.91 -4.81 13.70
C LEU A 17 -24.95 -6.00 13.58
N LEU A 18 -25.00 -6.73 12.46
CA LEU A 18 -24.05 -7.83 12.22
C LEU A 18 -22.61 -7.33 12.11
N THR A 19 -22.39 -6.18 11.47
CA THR A 19 -21.06 -5.56 11.35
C THR A 19 -20.55 -5.09 12.72
N VAL A 20 -21.42 -4.48 13.54
CA VAL A 20 -21.10 -4.08 14.92
C VAL A 20 -20.73 -5.30 15.77
N LEU A 21 -21.50 -6.39 15.67
CA LEU A 21 -21.20 -7.63 16.39
C LEU A 21 -19.86 -8.22 15.93
N PHE A 22 -19.62 -8.27 14.62
CA PHE A 22 -18.39 -8.82 14.05
C PHE A 22 -17.14 -8.03 14.39
N THR A 23 -17.28 -6.72 14.60
CA THR A 23 -16.18 -5.82 14.97
C THR A 23 -16.14 -5.54 16.48
N TRP A 24 -16.94 -6.23 17.29
CA TRP A 24 -17.01 -6.00 18.73
C TRP A 24 -15.63 -6.22 19.38
N PRO A 25 -15.12 -5.28 20.22
CA PRO A 25 -15.82 -4.17 20.88
C PRO A 25 -15.66 -2.77 20.24
N LEU A 26 -15.42 -2.67 18.92
CA LEU A 26 -15.10 -1.41 18.24
C LEU A 26 -16.05 -0.24 18.55
N LEU A 27 -17.35 -0.49 18.70
CA LEU A 27 -18.36 0.53 18.98
C LEU A 27 -18.09 1.30 20.28
N LEU A 28 -17.42 0.68 21.26
CA LEU A 28 -17.05 1.29 22.53
C LEU A 28 -15.79 2.17 22.43
N HIS A 29 -15.06 2.10 21.32
CA HIS A 29 -13.74 2.70 21.15
C HIS A 29 -13.59 3.51 19.86
N LEU A 30 -14.71 3.99 19.29
CA LEU A 30 -14.74 4.66 17.98
C LEU A 30 -13.79 5.85 17.84
N THR A 31 -13.44 6.52 18.94
CA THR A 31 -12.53 7.68 18.95
C THR A 31 -11.18 7.39 19.60
N THR A 32 -10.96 6.20 20.16
CA THR A 32 -9.79 5.88 20.99
C THR A 32 -8.92 4.76 20.45
N ALA A 33 -9.47 3.89 19.61
CA ALA A 33 -8.76 2.74 19.03
C ALA A 33 -9.18 2.48 17.58
N LEU A 34 -8.35 1.73 16.88
CA LEU A 34 -8.61 1.20 15.55
C LEU A 34 -8.70 -0.33 15.64
N PRO A 35 -9.50 -0.98 14.77
CA PRO A 35 -9.46 -2.42 14.64
C PRO A 35 -8.13 -2.90 14.06
N GLY A 36 -7.71 -4.08 14.49
CA GLY A 36 -6.45 -4.70 14.11
C GLY A 36 -5.31 -4.40 15.06
N GLU A 37 -4.11 -4.75 14.60
CA GLU A 37 -2.86 -4.59 15.36
C GLU A 37 -2.11 -3.30 14.98
N GLY A 38 -2.55 -2.58 13.95
CA GLY A 38 -1.95 -1.33 13.49
C GLY A 38 -1.47 -1.42 12.04
N GLY A 39 -0.21 -1.05 11.78
CA GLY A 39 0.34 -1.03 10.41
C GLY A 39 -0.36 -0.01 9.52
N ASP A 40 -0.81 -0.44 8.34
CA ASP A 40 -1.43 0.43 7.33
C ASP A 40 -2.62 1.27 7.85
N SER A 41 -3.26 0.87 8.95
CA SER A 41 -4.28 1.69 9.62
C SER A 41 -3.79 3.11 9.95
N TRP A 42 -2.53 3.27 10.37
CA TRP A 42 -1.94 4.60 10.64
C TRP A 42 -1.76 5.43 9.37
N GLN A 43 -1.40 4.76 8.27
CA GLN A 43 -1.32 5.40 6.96
C GLN A 43 -2.69 5.89 6.50
N TYR A 44 -3.77 5.13 6.69
CA TYR A 44 -5.11 5.61 6.31
C TYR A 44 -5.57 6.82 7.12
N LEU A 45 -5.21 6.92 8.41
CA LEU A 45 -5.44 8.14 9.18
C LEU A 45 -4.66 9.33 8.60
N TRP A 46 -3.41 9.09 8.16
CA TRP A 46 -2.64 10.12 7.47
C TRP A 46 -3.23 10.47 6.10
N ASN A 47 -3.75 9.52 5.33
CA ASN A 47 -4.42 9.76 4.06
C ASN A 47 -5.64 10.65 4.24
N PHE A 48 -6.38 10.45 5.33
CA PHE A 48 -7.51 11.30 5.70
C PHE A 48 -7.05 12.73 5.98
N TRP A 49 -5.99 12.89 6.78
CA TRP A 49 -5.39 14.19 7.05
C TRP A 49 -4.87 14.87 5.77
N TRP A 50 -4.13 14.15 4.92
CA TRP A 50 -3.61 14.68 3.67
C TRP A 50 -4.73 15.08 2.70
N PHE A 51 -5.82 14.31 2.67
CA PHE A 51 -7.01 14.66 1.90
C PHE A 51 -7.60 16.00 2.36
N ASP A 52 -7.65 16.29 3.67
CA ASP A 52 -8.08 17.60 4.17
C ASP A 52 -7.11 18.72 3.78
N GLN A 53 -5.80 18.44 3.83
CA GLN A 53 -4.77 19.39 3.39
C GLN A 53 -4.92 19.76 1.92
N ALA A 54 -5.30 18.80 1.08
CA ALA A 54 -5.60 19.05 -0.33
C ALA A 54 -6.94 19.78 -0.52
N LEU A 55 -8.01 19.29 0.14
CA LEU A 55 -9.37 19.79 -0.04
C LEU A 55 -9.55 21.22 0.48
N PHE A 56 -9.01 21.53 1.67
CA PHE A 56 -9.18 22.82 2.34
C PHE A 56 -7.94 23.71 2.27
N GLY A 57 -6.76 23.12 2.05
CA GLY A 57 -5.48 23.85 2.03
C GLY A 57 -4.94 24.16 0.63
N GLY A 58 -5.64 23.78 -0.44
CA GLY A 58 -5.20 24.03 -1.82
C GLY A 58 -3.95 23.24 -2.24
N LYS A 59 -3.58 22.19 -1.49
CA LYS A 59 -2.45 21.32 -1.83
C LYS A 59 -2.83 20.31 -2.92
N SER A 60 -1.84 19.77 -3.60
CA SER A 60 -2.05 18.65 -4.52
C SER A 60 -2.49 17.41 -3.75
N LEU A 61 -3.60 16.77 -4.17
CA LEU A 61 -4.05 15.53 -3.55
C LEU A 61 -3.04 14.38 -3.79
N TYR A 62 -2.44 14.32 -4.98
CA TYR A 62 -1.59 13.21 -5.42
C TYR A 62 -0.08 13.52 -5.39
N PHE A 63 0.34 14.59 -4.72
CA PHE A 63 1.75 14.89 -4.49
C PHE A 63 1.95 15.57 -3.14
N THR A 64 2.86 15.07 -2.31
CA THR A 64 3.10 15.59 -0.96
C THR A 64 4.57 15.95 -0.76
N GLN A 65 4.82 17.05 -0.03
CA GLN A 65 6.12 17.40 0.54
C GLN A 65 6.15 17.24 2.06
N ALA A 66 5.06 16.77 2.67
CA ALA A 66 5.03 16.49 4.10
C ALA A 66 5.91 15.27 4.44
N GLN A 67 6.07 14.34 3.50
CA GLN A 67 6.96 13.19 3.61
C GLN A 67 8.09 13.29 2.60
N TYR A 68 9.22 12.65 2.90
CA TYR A 68 10.44 12.76 2.08
C TYR A 68 10.84 14.22 1.82
N TYR A 69 10.65 15.06 2.84
CA TYR A 69 10.97 16.48 2.76
C TYR A 69 12.47 16.69 2.48
N PRO A 70 12.88 17.62 1.59
CA PRO A 70 12.04 18.59 0.88
C PRO A 70 11.60 18.16 -0.53
N GLN A 71 12.10 17.04 -1.08
CA GLN A 71 11.74 16.67 -2.46
C GLN A 71 10.27 16.27 -2.58
N GLY A 72 9.71 15.64 -1.56
CA GLY A 72 8.37 15.10 -1.61
C GLY A 72 8.27 13.84 -2.45
N THR A 73 7.03 13.38 -2.66
CA THR A 73 6.76 12.18 -3.45
C THR A 73 5.38 12.22 -4.10
N SER A 74 5.25 11.48 -5.20
CA SER A 74 3.97 11.19 -5.84
C SER A 74 3.15 10.22 -4.99
N LEU A 75 1.85 10.44 -4.95
CA LEU A 75 0.87 9.56 -4.33
C LEU A 75 -0.04 8.89 -5.38
N LEU A 76 0.30 8.96 -6.67
CA LEU A 76 -0.52 8.40 -7.75
C LEU A 76 -0.69 6.87 -7.65
N PHE A 77 0.35 6.16 -7.22
CA PHE A 77 0.33 4.72 -6.95
C PHE A 77 0.29 4.36 -5.45
N HIS A 78 0.01 5.36 -4.59
CA HIS A 78 -0.22 5.17 -3.17
C HIS A 78 -1.68 4.74 -2.92
N THR A 79 -1.93 3.93 -1.89
CA THR A 79 -3.28 3.52 -1.46
C THR A 79 -4.03 4.63 -0.73
N LEU A 80 -4.17 5.80 -1.38
CA LEU A 80 -4.72 7.03 -0.78
C LEU A 80 -6.22 6.92 -0.42
N SER A 81 -6.96 6.06 -1.12
CA SER A 81 -8.39 5.82 -0.92
C SER A 81 -9.29 7.09 -0.82
N PRO A 82 -9.26 8.03 -1.79
CA PRO A 82 -9.98 9.31 -1.72
C PRO A 82 -11.48 9.22 -1.44
N LEU A 83 -12.18 8.20 -1.94
CA LEU A 83 -13.62 8.08 -1.71
C LEU A 83 -13.93 7.76 -0.25
N ASN A 84 -13.14 6.89 0.40
CA ASN A 84 -13.28 6.66 1.85
C ASN A 84 -12.98 7.94 2.64
N SER A 85 -11.98 8.72 2.22
CA SER A 85 -11.69 10.03 2.84
C SER A 85 -12.88 10.97 2.74
N LEU A 86 -13.55 11.03 1.58
CA LEU A 86 -14.71 11.87 1.35
C LEU A 86 -15.94 11.39 2.13
N LEU A 87 -16.24 10.09 2.10
CA LEU A 87 -17.38 9.50 2.83
C LEU A 87 -17.20 9.59 4.35
N GLY A 88 -15.95 9.58 4.82
CA GLY A 88 -15.60 9.73 6.24
C GLY A 88 -15.65 11.18 6.73
N LEU A 89 -15.78 12.17 5.84
CA LEU A 89 -15.74 13.60 6.19
C LEU A 89 -16.79 14.00 7.25
N PRO A 90 -18.07 13.57 7.19
CA PRO A 90 -19.03 13.93 8.23
C PRO A 90 -18.64 13.42 9.62
N ALA A 91 -18.19 12.16 9.71
CA ALA A 91 -17.70 11.56 10.95
C ALA A 91 -16.42 12.25 11.46
N ARG A 92 -15.55 12.63 10.53
CA ARG A 92 -14.31 13.36 10.82
C ARG A 92 -14.57 14.72 11.46
N LEU A 93 -15.52 15.49 10.92
CA LEU A 93 -15.89 16.79 11.46
C LEU A 93 -16.51 16.70 12.87
N LEU A 94 -17.10 15.56 13.21
CA LEU A 94 -17.73 15.33 14.51
C LEU A 94 -16.77 14.81 15.59
N GLY A 95 -15.79 13.98 15.21
CA GLY A 95 -14.95 13.27 16.19
C GLY A 95 -13.54 12.90 15.72
N GLY A 96 -13.03 13.56 14.68
CA GLY A 96 -11.66 13.39 14.19
C GLY A 96 -11.43 12.16 13.32
N TYR A 97 -10.16 11.93 12.97
CA TYR A 97 -9.76 10.90 12.01
C TYR A 97 -10.08 9.47 12.46
N LEU A 98 -10.02 9.19 13.76
CA LEU A 98 -10.38 7.89 14.34
C LEU A 98 -11.85 7.55 14.12
N LEU A 99 -12.75 8.49 14.44
CA LEU A 99 -14.18 8.29 14.23
C LEU A 99 -14.48 8.09 12.75
N ALA A 100 -13.81 8.83 11.86
CA ALA A 100 -13.94 8.67 10.42
C ALA A 100 -13.54 7.27 9.94
N TYR A 101 -12.40 6.74 10.41
CA TYR A 101 -11.93 5.41 10.03
C TYR A 101 -12.93 4.34 10.45
N ASN A 102 -13.34 4.38 11.73
CA ASN A 102 -14.25 3.40 12.28
C ASN A 102 -15.65 3.49 11.67
N PHE A 103 -16.10 4.71 11.33
CA PHE A 103 -17.31 4.92 10.55
C PHE A 103 -17.24 4.25 9.17
N ILE A 104 -16.12 4.39 8.45
CA ILE A 104 -15.94 3.72 7.15
C ILE A 104 -15.94 2.21 7.29
N VAL A 105 -15.30 1.64 8.31
CA VAL A 105 -15.35 0.19 8.59
C VAL A 105 -16.78 -0.30 8.72
N LEU A 106 -17.60 0.38 9.53
CA LEU A 106 -19.00 0.03 9.74
C LEU A 106 -19.86 0.24 8.48
N LEU A 107 -19.63 1.34 7.76
CA LEU A 107 -20.33 1.66 6.52
C LEU A 107 -20.03 0.63 5.43
N ALA A 108 -18.75 0.32 5.20
CA ALA A 108 -18.31 -0.67 4.23
C ALA A 108 -18.90 -2.05 4.53
N GLY A 109 -18.84 -2.53 5.77
CA GLY A 109 -19.45 -3.82 6.16
C GLY A 109 -20.95 -3.87 5.90
N THR A 110 -21.65 -2.80 6.27
CA THR A 110 -23.10 -2.68 6.06
C THR A 110 -23.46 -2.69 4.57
N LEU A 111 -22.74 -1.89 3.76
CA LEU A 111 -23.01 -1.76 2.32
C LEU A 111 -22.58 -2.99 1.53
N SER A 112 -21.52 -3.69 1.93
CA SER A 112 -21.13 -4.99 1.35
C SER A 112 -22.20 -6.04 1.53
N GLY A 113 -22.74 -6.17 2.75
CA GLY A 113 -23.85 -7.08 3.02
C GLY A 113 -25.09 -6.70 2.22
N TYR A 114 -25.44 -5.41 2.22
CA TYR A 114 -26.60 -4.92 1.48
C TYR A 114 -26.48 -5.08 -0.03
N GLY A 115 -25.32 -4.79 -0.61
CA GLY A 115 -25.03 -5.02 -2.02
C GLY A 115 -25.18 -6.50 -2.39
N ALA A 116 -24.60 -7.40 -1.58
CA ALA A 116 -24.66 -8.83 -1.79
C ALA A 116 -26.10 -9.38 -1.63
N PHE A 117 -26.89 -8.83 -0.71
CA PHE A 117 -28.33 -9.08 -0.62
C PHE A 117 -29.06 -8.72 -1.92
N LEU A 118 -28.82 -7.53 -2.47
CA LEU A 118 -29.46 -7.11 -3.72
C LEU A 118 -29.01 -7.97 -4.91
N LEU A 119 -27.73 -8.33 -4.95
CA LEU A 119 -27.18 -9.25 -5.94
C LEU A 119 -27.86 -10.63 -5.86
N ALA A 120 -27.96 -11.21 -4.66
CA ALA A 120 -28.60 -12.49 -4.45
C ALA A 120 -30.09 -12.47 -4.83
N ARG A 121 -30.81 -11.38 -4.50
CA ARG A 121 -32.21 -11.21 -4.94
C ARG A 121 -32.34 -11.15 -6.45
N GLU A 122 -31.44 -10.43 -7.13
CA GLU A 122 -31.42 -10.44 -8.59
C GLU A 122 -31.11 -11.85 -9.12
N ALA A 123 -30.13 -12.55 -8.56
CA ALA A 123 -29.75 -13.91 -8.97
C ALA A 123 -30.91 -14.91 -8.83
N LEU A 124 -31.66 -14.88 -7.72
CA LEU A 124 -32.82 -15.74 -7.43
C LEU A 124 -34.01 -15.53 -8.38
N GLY A 125 -34.13 -14.35 -8.99
CA GLY A 125 -35.10 -14.03 -10.04
C GLY A 125 -36.50 -13.59 -9.59
N LYS A 126 -37.25 -12.96 -10.51
CA LYS A 126 -38.54 -12.27 -10.22
C LYS A 126 -39.69 -13.19 -9.76
N GLY A 127 -39.68 -14.47 -10.15
CA GLY A 127 -40.74 -15.43 -9.82
C GLY A 127 -40.68 -15.99 -8.39
N GLN A 128 -39.79 -15.45 -7.55
CA GLN A 128 -39.54 -15.97 -6.20
C GLN A 128 -39.69 -14.93 -5.11
N ASN A 129 -40.32 -13.79 -5.40
CA ASN A 129 -40.52 -12.74 -4.41
C ASN A 129 -41.33 -13.25 -3.22
N GLY A 130 -40.82 -13.04 -2.00
CA GLY A 130 -41.45 -13.48 -0.76
C GLY A 130 -40.43 -13.68 0.35
N LEU A 131 -40.92 -13.83 1.58
CA LEU A 131 -40.10 -13.95 2.79
C LEU A 131 -38.97 -14.98 2.66
N PRO A 132 -39.17 -16.21 2.13
CA PRO A 132 -38.08 -17.18 1.97
C PRO A 132 -36.91 -16.70 1.11
N SER A 133 -37.19 -15.94 0.05
CA SER A 133 -36.13 -15.43 -0.85
C SER A 133 -35.42 -14.22 -0.26
N ASP A 134 -36.15 -13.37 0.47
CA ASP A 134 -35.55 -12.24 1.17
C ASP A 134 -34.66 -12.75 2.32
N LEU A 135 -35.05 -13.81 3.05
CA LEU A 135 -34.22 -14.47 4.05
C LEU A 135 -32.98 -15.15 3.44
N ALA A 136 -33.15 -15.85 2.32
CA ALA A 136 -32.03 -16.47 1.61
C ALA A 136 -31.01 -15.43 1.10
N ALA A 137 -31.51 -14.33 0.54
CA ALA A 137 -30.65 -13.22 0.14
C ALA A 137 -30.02 -12.51 1.34
N PHE A 138 -30.73 -12.41 2.48
CA PHE A 138 -30.19 -11.81 3.69
C PHE A 138 -28.97 -12.60 4.20
N LEU A 139 -29.09 -13.94 4.21
CA LEU A 139 -27.99 -14.83 4.53
C LEU A 139 -26.82 -14.71 3.55
N ALA A 140 -27.07 -14.55 2.25
CA ALA A 140 -26.01 -14.30 1.28
C ALA A 140 -25.22 -13.02 1.60
N GLY A 141 -25.91 -11.92 1.94
CA GLY A 141 -25.21 -10.71 2.36
C GLY A 141 -24.46 -10.88 3.67
N ALA A 142 -24.94 -11.71 4.60
CA ALA A 142 -24.21 -12.02 5.83
C ALA A 142 -22.94 -12.82 5.55
N VAL A 143 -23.00 -13.82 4.66
CA VAL A 143 -21.83 -14.60 4.21
C VAL A 143 -20.76 -13.67 3.64
N PHE A 144 -21.14 -12.70 2.81
CA PHE A 144 -20.17 -11.79 2.19
C PHE A 144 -19.67 -10.68 3.13
N ALA A 145 -20.54 -10.08 3.95
CA ALA A 145 -20.16 -9.01 4.87
C ALA A 145 -19.21 -9.47 5.98
N LEU A 146 -19.34 -10.73 6.39
CA LEU A 146 -18.60 -11.34 7.49
C LEU A 146 -17.50 -12.28 7.00
N CYS A 147 -17.21 -12.31 5.70
CA CYS A 147 -16.31 -13.30 5.14
C CYS A 147 -14.88 -13.18 5.71
N PRO A 148 -14.13 -14.30 5.81
CA PRO A 148 -12.77 -14.31 6.33
C PRO A 148 -11.83 -13.30 5.68
N TYR A 149 -11.95 -13.08 4.36
CA TYR A 149 -11.20 -12.04 3.62
C TYR A 149 -11.32 -10.66 4.29
N ARG A 150 -12.54 -10.23 4.62
CA ARG A 150 -12.77 -8.94 5.30
C ARG A 150 -12.22 -8.96 6.72
N SER A 151 -12.38 -10.08 7.44
CA SER A 151 -11.92 -10.22 8.81
C SER A 151 -10.41 -10.04 8.95
N VAL A 152 -9.62 -10.57 8.02
CA VAL A 152 -8.16 -10.52 8.09
C VAL A 152 -7.60 -9.22 7.52
N HIS A 153 -8.23 -8.65 6.49
CA HIS A 153 -7.85 -7.32 6.00
C HIS A 153 -8.23 -6.19 6.96
N LEU A 154 -9.23 -6.38 7.84
CA LEU A 154 -9.56 -5.44 8.89
C LEU A 154 -8.43 -5.25 9.94
N LEU A 155 -7.39 -6.08 9.89
CA LEU A 155 -6.19 -5.91 10.71
C LEU A 155 -5.35 -4.66 10.34
N GLY A 156 -5.58 -4.03 9.18
CA GLY A 156 -4.82 -2.85 8.74
C GLY A 156 -5.23 -2.21 7.41
N HIS A 157 -5.92 -2.95 6.54
CA HIS A 157 -6.12 -2.59 5.14
C HIS A 157 -7.52 -2.02 4.87
N LEU A 158 -7.77 -0.77 5.27
CA LEU A 158 -9.08 -0.13 5.13
C LEU A 158 -9.65 -0.21 3.71
N SER A 159 -8.83 0.06 2.68
CA SER A 159 -9.25 0.01 1.28
C SER A 159 -9.74 -1.39 0.85
N LEU A 160 -9.13 -2.45 1.41
CA LEU A 160 -9.50 -3.85 1.14
C LEU A 160 -10.67 -4.34 2.01
N VAL A 161 -10.97 -3.63 3.10
CA VAL A 161 -12.22 -3.83 3.84
C VAL A 161 -13.38 -3.15 3.12
N SER A 162 -13.14 -2.16 2.27
CA SER A 162 -14.18 -1.47 1.47
C SER A 162 -14.65 -2.28 0.25
N THR A 163 -15.20 -3.48 0.50
CA THR A 163 -15.65 -4.42 -0.54
C THR A 163 -17.03 -4.10 -1.14
N GLU A 164 -17.69 -3.02 -0.72
CA GLU A 164 -19.09 -2.74 -1.03
C GLU A 164 -19.35 -2.53 -2.53
N THR A 165 -18.34 -2.05 -3.25
CA THR A 165 -18.41 -1.78 -4.69
C THR A 165 -18.52 -3.08 -5.50
N LEU A 166 -17.93 -4.19 -5.03
CA LEU A 166 -17.91 -5.49 -5.71
C LEU A 166 -19.31 -6.08 -5.95
N PRO A 167 -20.19 -6.23 -4.93
CA PRO A 167 -21.53 -6.75 -5.16
C PRO A 167 -22.42 -5.81 -5.96
N PHE A 168 -22.27 -4.48 -5.82
CA PHE A 168 -23.00 -3.53 -6.67
C PHE A 168 -22.58 -3.64 -8.14
N PHE A 169 -21.28 -3.73 -8.41
CA PHE A 169 -20.78 -3.98 -9.76
C PHE A 169 -21.34 -5.28 -10.33
N ALA A 170 -21.22 -6.40 -9.61
CA ALA A 170 -21.72 -7.69 -10.05
C ALA A 170 -23.24 -7.65 -10.31
N LEU A 171 -24.01 -6.92 -9.48
CA LEU A 171 -25.44 -6.73 -9.65
C LEU A 171 -25.76 -5.98 -10.96
N PHE A 172 -25.07 -4.88 -11.22
CA PHE A 172 -25.32 -4.08 -12.43
C PHE A 172 -24.77 -4.75 -13.68
N ALA A 173 -23.65 -5.47 -13.59
CA ALA A 173 -23.13 -6.30 -14.68
C ALA A 173 -24.12 -7.44 -15.03
N LEU A 174 -24.67 -8.12 -14.02
CA LEU A 174 -25.71 -9.13 -14.23
C LEU A 174 -26.98 -8.53 -14.84
N ARG A 175 -27.37 -7.32 -14.41
CA ARG A 175 -28.49 -6.60 -15.01
C ARG A 175 -28.21 -6.17 -16.45
N ALA A 176 -26.97 -5.80 -16.80
CA ALA A 176 -26.59 -5.47 -18.16
C ALA A 176 -26.77 -6.67 -19.09
N LEU A 177 -26.44 -7.89 -18.64
CA LEU A 177 -26.68 -9.13 -19.39
C LEU A 177 -28.17 -9.47 -19.54
N ARG A 178 -28.98 -9.23 -18.50
CA ARG A 178 -30.39 -9.65 -18.48
C ARG A 178 -31.34 -8.60 -19.07
N ARG A 179 -31.01 -7.33 -18.90
CA ARG A 179 -31.84 -6.15 -19.20
C ARG A 179 -30.92 -4.98 -19.62
N PRO A 180 -30.26 -5.07 -20.79
CA PRO A 180 -29.33 -4.05 -21.25
C PRO A 180 -29.99 -2.66 -21.34
N GLY A 181 -29.20 -1.61 -21.10
CA GLY A 181 -29.70 -0.23 -21.09
C GLY A 181 -28.86 0.72 -20.22
N TRP A 182 -29.24 1.99 -20.19
CA TRP A 182 -28.45 3.04 -19.53
C TRP A 182 -28.36 2.87 -18.00
N ARG A 183 -29.37 2.30 -17.34
CA ARG A 183 -29.37 2.12 -15.88
C ARG A 183 -28.30 1.11 -15.42
N PRO A 184 -28.19 -0.10 -15.99
CA PRO A 184 -27.05 -0.97 -15.73
C PRO A 184 -25.70 -0.34 -16.11
N ALA A 185 -25.60 0.36 -17.25
CA ALA A 185 -24.36 1.02 -17.65
C ALA A 185 -23.91 2.05 -16.61
N LEU A 186 -24.83 2.88 -16.12
CA LEU A 186 -24.54 3.85 -15.05
C LEU A 186 -24.12 3.16 -13.75
N GLY A 187 -24.81 2.07 -13.36
CA GLY A 187 -24.43 1.31 -12.16
C GLY A 187 -23.06 0.65 -12.27
N VAL A 188 -22.69 0.14 -13.45
CA VAL A 188 -21.34 -0.35 -13.76
C VAL A 188 -20.32 0.78 -13.64
N ALA A 189 -20.60 1.94 -14.24
CA ALA A 189 -19.71 3.10 -14.22
C ALA A 189 -19.46 3.60 -12.80
N LEU A 190 -20.53 3.80 -12.01
CA LEU A 190 -20.42 4.30 -10.64
C LEU A 190 -19.71 3.30 -9.71
N SER A 191 -19.94 1.99 -9.89
CA SER A 191 -19.27 0.97 -9.08
C SER A 191 -17.78 0.89 -9.40
N LEU A 192 -17.39 0.98 -10.69
CA LEU A 192 -15.99 1.02 -11.12
C LEU A 192 -15.29 2.30 -10.66
N LEU A 193 -15.94 3.45 -10.82
CA LEU A 193 -15.42 4.74 -10.35
C LEU A 193 -15.20 4.71 -8.83
N ALA A 194 -16.20 4.25 -8.08
CA ALA A 194 -16.08 4.13 -6.64
C ALA A 194 -14.96 3.17 -6.23
N ALA A 195 -14.85 2.01 -6.89
CA ALA A 195 -13.79 1.06 -6.65
C ALA A 195 -12.40 1.65 -6.92
N ALA A 196 -12.20 2.35 -8.04
CA ALA A 196 -10.93 2.97 -8.38
C ALA A 196 -10.51 4.09 -7.42
N LEU A 197 -11.48 4.79 -6.83
CA LEU A 197 -11.24 5.81 -5.81
C LEU A 197 -11.11 5.23 -4.39
N ILE A 198 -11.21 3.91 -4.22
CA ILE A 198 -10.98 3.19 -2.96
C ILE A 198 -9.67 2.40 -3.08
N ASP A 199 -9.61 1.48 -4.05
CA ASP A 199 -8.49 0.55 -4.24
C ASP A 199 -8.41 0.07 -5.70
N TRP A 200 -7.21 0.13 -6.30
CA TRP A 200 -6.99 -0.24 -7.70
C TRP A 200 -7.06 -1.76 -7.98
N TYR A 201 -7.02 -2.63 -6.96
CA TYR A 201 -7.27 -4.06 -7.15
C TYR A 201 -8.71 -4.33 -7.62
N TYR A 202 -9.69 -3.61 -7.08
CA TYR A 202 -11.11 -3.89 -7.35
C TYR A 202 -11.57 -3.56 -8.78
N PRO A 203 -11.17 -2.45 -9.41
CA PRO A 203 -11.43 -2.22 -10.82
C PRO A 203 -10.92 -3.36 -11.71
N LEU A 204 -9.72 -3.89 -11.45
CA LEU A 204 -9.22 -5.05 -12.20
C LEU A 204 -10.15 -6.24 -12.02
N TYR A 205 -10.51 -6.56 -10.77
CA TYR A 205 -11.37 -7.70 -10.45
C TYR A 205 -12.75 -7.58 -11.13
N MET A 206 -13.31 -6.37 -11.13
CA MET A 206 -14.55 -6.04 -11.81
C MET A 206 -14.45 -6.19 -13.34
N LEU A 207 -13.36 -5.74 -13.96
CA LEU A 207 -13.14 -5.89 -15.39
C LEU A 207 -13.01 -7.38 -15.79
N LEU A 208 -12.28 -8.17 -15.01
CA LEU A 208 -12.19 -9.62 -15.19
C LEU A 208 -13.56 -10.30 -15.04
N LEU A 209 -14.34 -9.89 -14.04
CA LEU A 209 -15.69 -10.41 -13.82
C LEU A 209 -16.64 -10.05 -14.98
N ALA A 210 -16.60 -8.82 -15.48
CA ALA A 210 -17.40 -8.40 -16.64
C ALA A 210 -17.00 -9.16 -17.92
N GLY A 211 -15.70 -9.35 -18.14
CA GLY A 211 -15.18 -10.19 -19.23
C GLY A 211 -15.72 -11.62 -19.11
N PHE A 212 -15.62 -12.23 -17.93
CA PHE A 212 -16.15 -13.57 -17.66
C PHE A 212 -17.67 -13.65 -17.88
N PHE A 213 -18.44 -12.68 -17.39
CA PHE A 213 -19.89 -12.61 -17.58
C PHE A 213 -20.29 -12.52 -19.06
N LEU A 214 -19.55 -11.75 -19.88
CA LEU A 214 -19.75 -11.69 -21.32
C LEU A 214 -19.40 -13.00 -22.02
N LEU A 215 -18.28 -13.64 -21.65
CA LEU A 215 -17.89 -14.93 -22.20
C LEU A 215 -18.93 -16.02 -21.87
N TRP A 216 -19.44 -16.02 -20.63
CA TRP A 216 -20.51 -16.92 -20.22
C TRP A 216 -21.81 -16.69 -21.01
N ALA A 217 -22.21 -15.43 -21.18
CA ALA A 217 -23.38 -15.08 -21.97
C ALA A 217 -23.23 -15.46 -23.44
N ALA A 218 -22.02 -15.29 -24.01
CA ALA A 218 -21.68 -15.69 -25.36
C ALA A 218 -21.73 -17.22 -25.53
N SER A 219 -21.18 -17.98 -24.58
CA SER A 219 -21.23 -19.44 -24.62
C SER A 219 -22.66 -19.96 -24.51
N GLU A 220 -23.49 -19.37 -23.64
CA GLU A 220 -24.92 -19.72 -23.59
C GLU A 220 -25.67 -19.35 -24.87
N ALA A 221 -25.37 -18.20 -25.48
CA ALA A 221 -26.00 -17.79 -26.74
C ALA A 221 -25.64 -18.76 -27.88
N LEU A 222 -24.37 -19.18 -27.96
CA LEU A 222 -23.88 -20.13 -28.94
C LEU A 222 -24.51 -21.52 -28.74
N LEU A 223 -24.48 -22.05 -27.52
CA LEU A 223 -25.05 -23.36 -27.18
C LEU A 223 -26.56 -23.42 -27.37
N ARG A 224 -27.29 -22.30 -27.15
CA ARG A 224 -28.76 -22.23 -27.25
C ARG A 224 -29.25 -21.64 -28.58
N ARG A 225 -28.36 -21.39 -29.56
CA ARG A 225 -28.65 -20.77 -30.87
C ARG A 225 -29.51 -19.49 -30.77
N ARG A 226 -29.25 -18.66 -29.76
CA ARG A 226 -29.96 -17.38 -29.58
C ARG A 226 -29.39 -16.30 -30.49
N THR A 227 -30.20 -15.28 -30.79
CA THR A 227 -29.78 -14.15 -31.63
C THR A 227 -28.69 -13.30 -30.96
N GLY A 228 -27.59 -13.06 -31.70
CA GLY A 228 -26.43 -12.28 -31.24
C GLY A 228 -26.73 -10.82 -30.89
N ARG A 229 -27.88 -10.27 -31.31
CA ARG A 229 -28.31 -8.90 -30.99
C ARG A 229 -28.42 -8.65 -29.48
N SER A 230 -28.87 -9.65 -28.72
CA SER A 230 -28.98 -9.55 -27.25
C SER A 230 -27.61 -9.51 -26.56
N LEU A 231 -26.64 -10.27 -27.07
CA LEU A 231 -25.25 -10.27 -26.60
C LEU A 231 -24.58 -8.94 -26.94
N LEU A 232 -24.76 -8.42 -28.16
CA LEU A 232 -24.20 -7.14 -28.58
C LEU A 232 -24.72 -5.98 -27.71
N GLN A 233 -26.02 -5.95 -27.38
CA GLN A 233 -26.59 -4.96 -26.48
C GLN A 233 -26.02 -5.06 -25.06
N SER A 234 -25.80 -6.28 -24.58
CA SER A 234 -25.18 -6.53 -23.27
C SER A 234 -23.73 -6.05 -23.23
N ALA A 235 -22.96 -6.38 -24.27
CA ALA A 235 -21.58 -5.93 -24.47
C ALA A 235 -21.50 -4.40 -24.60
N ALA A 236 -22.37 -3.78 -25.39
CA ALA A 236 -22.45 -2.34 -25.54
C ALA A 236 -22.82 -1.64 -24.21
N THR A 237 -23.71 -2.25 -23.41
CA THR A 237 -24.08 -1.72 -22.08
C THR A 237 -22.90 -1.75 -21.11
N LEU A 238 -22.17 -2.87 -21.05
CA LEU A 238 -20.98 -2.98 -20.21
C LEU A 238 -19.86 -2.05 -20.68
N ALA A 239 -19.59 -2.03 -21.99
CA ALA A 239 -18.61 -1.14 -22.59
C ALA A 239 -18.93 0.33 -22.32
N ALA A 240 -20.20 0.75 -22.47
CA ALA A 240 -20.61 2.12 -22.16
C ALA A 240 -20.36 2.48 -20.69
N GLY A 241 -20.63 1.55 -19.75
CA GLY A 241 -20.35 1.76 -18.34
C GLY A 241 -18.85 1.87 -18.03
N ILE A 242 -18.04 0.98 -18.61
CA ILE A 242 -16.58 0.97 -18.46
C ILE A 242 -15.96 2.24 -19.06
N LEU A 243 -16.39 2.63 -20.26
CA LEU A 243 -15.92 3.86 -20.93
C LEU A 243 -16.31 5.11 -20.16
N LEU A 244 -17.52 5.17 -19.59
CA LEU A 244 -17.93 6.28 -18.74
C LEU A 244 -17.07 6.37 -17.47
N ALA A 245 -16.78 5.24 -16.81
CA ALA A 245 -15.86 5.23 -15.67
C ALA A 245 -14.44 5.70 -16.08
N GLY A 246 -13.92 5.19 -17.21
CA GLY A 246 -12.62 5.59 -17.75
C GLY A 246 -12.54 7.09 -18.08
N LEU A 247 -13.62 7.66 -18.64
CA LEU A 247 -13.71 9.09 -18.92
C LEU A 247 -13.69 9.93 -17.64
N LEU A 248 -14.44 9.52 -16.61
CA LEU A 248 -14.46 10.20 -15.31
C LEU A 248 -13.13 10.06 -14.56
N LEU A 249 -12.42 8.95 -14.75
CA LEU A 249 -11.09 8.71 -14.18
C LEU A 249 -9.95 9.27 -15.03
N ALA A 250 -10.20 9.79 -16.23
CA ALA A 250 -9.16 10.26 -17.14
C ALA A 250 -8.18 11.27 -16.51
N PRO A 251 -8.63 12.25 -15.68
CA PRO A 251 -7.71 13.17 -14.99
C PRO A 251 -6.70 12.49 -14.06
N LEU A 252 -7.00 11.27 -13.59
CA LEU A 252 -6.13 10.46 -12.75
C LEU A 252 -5.34 9.42 -13.57
N LEU A 253 -5.98 8.77 -14.53
CA LEU A 253 -5.36 7.74 -15.37
C LEU A 253 -4.23 8.30 -16.26
N ILE A 254 -4.39 9.52 -16.78
CA ILE A 254 -3.37 10.16 -17.63
C ILE A 254 -2.05 10.38 -16.86
N PRO A 255 -2.02 11.06 -15.70
CA PRO A 255 -0.77 11.23 -14.96
C PRO A 255 -0.22 9.90 -14.43
N MET A 256 -1.07 8.94 -14.01
CA MET A 256 -0.62 7.59 -13.65
C MET A 256 0.10 6.89 -14.81
N GLY A 257 -0.44 6.97 -16.03
CA GLY A 257 0.18 6.38 -17.21
C GLY A 257 1.52 7.01 -17.59
N ARG A 258 1.68 8.32 -17.35
CA ARG A 258 2.96 9.04 -17.54
C ARG A 258 4.00 8.65 -16.51
N GLU A 259 3.61 8.52 -15.23
CA GLU A 259 4.52 8.05 -14.19
C GLU A 259 4.90 6.59 -14.45
N ALA A 260 3.95 5.75 -14.86
CA ALA A 260 4.21 4.34 -15.09
C ALA A 260 5.20 4.03 -16.20
N SER A 261 5.28 4.89 -17.24
CA SER A 261 6.27 4.71 -18.31
C SER A 261 7.69 5.10 -17.90
N GLN A 262 7.87 5.73 -16.74
CA GLN A 262 9.14 6.30 -16.27
C GLN A 262 9.59 5.73 -14.92
N ALA A 263 8.77 4.89 -14.27
CA ALA A 263 8.96 4.44 -12.89
C ALA A 263 9.41 2.97 -12.80
N PRO A 264 10.71 2.68 -12.60
CA PRO A 264 11.20 1.30 -12.47
C PRO A 264 10.64 0.58 -11.24
N TYR A 265 10.24 1.31 -10.19
CA TYR A 265 9.67 0.75 -8.95
C TYR A 265 8.28 0.12 -9.13
N LEU A 266 7.66 0.26 -10.30
CA LEU A 266 6.41 -0.42 -10.61
C LEU A 266 6.64 -1.83 -11.17
N GLU A 267 7.87 -2.17 -11.55
CA GLU A 267 8.23 -3.52 -11.97
C GLU A 267 8.52 -4.37 -10.75
N GLU A 268 7.61 -5.29 -10.43
CA GLU A 268 7.82 -6.30 -9.39
C GLU A 268 8.27 -7.63 -10.02
N PRO A 269 9.22 -8.35 -9.39
CA PRO A 269 9.59 -9.70 -9.81
C PRO A 269 8.42 -10.69 -9.71
N LEU A 270 8.39 -11.71 -10.58
CA LEU A 270 7.37 -12.75 -10.58
C LEU A 270 7.35 -13.54 -9.25
N GLU A 271 8.50 -13.63 -8.60
CA GLU A 271 8.72 -14.22 -7.29
C GLU A 271 7.79 -13.58 -6.24
N PHE A 272 7.54 -12.27 -6.33
CA PHE A 272 6.64 -11.58 -5.41
C PHE A 272 5.20 -12.10 -5.57
N SER A 273 4.67 -12.15 -6.80
CA SER A 273 3.33 -12.70 -7.04
C SER A 273 3.23 -14.19 -6.67
N THR A 274 4.33 -14.93 -6.74
CA THR A 274 4.38 -16.33 -6.33
C THR A 274 4.30 -16.49 -4.81
N ALA A 275 5.04 -15.66 -4.06
CA ALA A 275 5.00 -15.61 -2.60
C ALA A 275 3.59 -15.26 -2.10
N TYR A 276 2.94 -14.27 -2.70
CA TYR A 276 1.60 -13.83 -2.30
C TYR A 276 0.43 -14.58 -3.00
N GLY A 277 0.72 -15.67 -3.70
CA GLY A 277 -0.31 -16.61 -4.16
C GLY A 277 -0.93 -17.38 -2.98
N ALA A 278 -2.21 -17.69 -3.04
CA ALA A 278 -2.85 -18.50 -2.01
C ALA A 278 -2.36 -19.94 -2.03
N ASP A 279 -2.22 -20.55 -0.84
CA ASP A 279 -2.06 -21.99 -0.74
C ASP A 279 -3.42 -22.70 -0.94
N LEU A 280 -3.44 -23.81 -1.67
CA LEU A 280 -4.67 -24.57 -1.90
C LEU A 280 -5.31 -25.06 -0.59
N ALA A 281 -4.51 -25.44 0.41
CA ALA A 281 -5.00 -25.88 1.71
C ALA A 281 -5.62 -24.73 2.52
N ALA A 282 -5.17 -23.48 2.28
CA ALA A 282 -5.63 -22.31 3.02
C ALA A 282 -7.13 -22.00 2.77
N PHE A 283 -7.73 -22.49 1.68
CA PHE A 283 -9.18 -22.39 1.47
C PHE A 283 -10.01 -23.11 2.53
N PHE A 284 -9.41 -24.10 3.21
CA PHE A 284 -10.10 -24.99 4.16
C PHE A 284 -9.58 -24.85 5.60
N ILE A 285 -8.60 -23.99 5.85
CA ILE A 285 -8.02 -23.79 7.17
C ILE A 285 -8.65 -22.54 7.80
N PRO A 286 -9.38 -22.67 8.93
CA PRO A 286 -10.05 -21.56 9.60
C PRO A 286 -9.09 -20.43 10.01
N SER A 287 -9.66 -19.23 10.17
CA SER A 287 -8.91 -18.05 10.59
C SER A 287 -8.32 -18.23 12.01
N PRO A 288 -7.06 -17.81 12.24
CA PRO A 288 -6.46 -17.80 13.57
C PRO A 288 -7.11 -16.75 14.50
N LEU A 289 -7.95 -15.84 13.97
CA LEU A 289 -8.70 -14.86 14.76
C LEU A 289 -9.87 -15.46 15.55
N HIS A 290 -10.21 -16.74 15.34
CA HIS A 290 -11.35 -17.35 16.00
C HIS A 290 -11.06 -17.68 17.47
N PRO A 291 -11.89 -17.27 18.46
CA PRO A 291 -11.58 -17.41 19.87
C PRO A 291 -11.54 -18.86 20.38
N LEU A 292 -12.31 -19.77 19.77
CA LEU A 292 -12.41 -21.16 20.27
C LEU A 292 -11.37 -22.11 19.65
N TRP A 293 -10.91 -21.83 18.44
CA TRP A 293 -10.06 -22.76 17.67
C TRP A 293 -8.93 -22.08 16.91
N GLY A 294 -8.77 -20.75 17.02
CA GLY A 294 -7.71 -20.01 16.36
C GLY A 294 -6.33 -20.52 16.74
N GLU A 295 -6.07 -20.74 18.04
CA GLU A 295 -4.80 -21.32 18.53
C GLU A 295 -4.53 -22.72 17.99
N LEU A 296 -5.59 -23.54 17.81
CA LEU A 296 -5.46 -24.90 17.28
C LEU A 296 -5.02 -24.90 15.80
N PHE A 297 -5.52 -23.95 15.02
CA PHE A 297 -5.21 -23.83 13.58
C PHE A 297 -4.04 -22.90 13.28
N ARG A 298 -3.55 -22.11 14.25
CA ARG A 298 -2.42 -21.18 14.09
C ARG A 298 -1.17 -21.86 13.49
N PRO A 299 -0.71 -23.04 13.95
CA PRO A 299 0.46 -23.71 13.35
C PRO A 299 0.27 -24.09 11.87
N TRP A 300 -0.97 -24.23 11.42
CA TRP A 300 -1.31 -24.53 10.03
C TRP A 300 -1.44 -23.26 9.19
N SER A 301 -1.90 -22.16 9.79
CA SER A 301 -2.17 -20.91 9.09
C SER A 301 -0.95 -19.97 9.01
N GLU A 302 -0.09 -19.95 10.04
CA GLU A 302 1.12 -19.11 10.08
C GLU A 302 2.09 -19.37 8.94
N PRO A 303 2.37 -20.63 8.53
CA PRO A 303 3.26 -20.89 7.41
C PRO A 303 2.77 -20.26 6.09
N PHE A 304 1.46 -20.15 5.89
CA PHE A 304 0.88 -19.53 4.69
C PHE A 304 0.88 -18.02 4.73
N ALA A 305 0.94 -17.45 5.94
CA ALA A 305 0.95 -16.01 6.13
C ALA A 305 2.27 -15.38 5.71
N GLU A 306 3.39 -16.13 5.70
CA GLU A 306 4.75 -15.60 5.39
C GLU A 306 5.06 -14.28 6.12
N GLY A 307 4.55 -14.13 7.35
CA GLY A 307 4.69 -12.91 8.16
C GLY A 307 3.60 -11.84 7.95
N ASN A 308 2.65 -12.03 7.03
CA ASN A 308 1.48 -11.18 6.81
C ASN A 308 0.16 -11.99 6.82
N THR A 309 -0.42 -12.13 8.02
CA THR A 309 -1.68 -12.86 8.25
C THR A 309 -2.83 -12.40 7.36
N ALA A 310 -2.87 -11.13 6.95
CA ALA A 310 -3.93 -10.62 6.09
C ALA A 310 -3.89 -11.22 4.68
N GLU A 311 -2.71 -11.61 4.18
CA GLU A 311 -2.54 -12.06 2.79
C GLU A 311 -2.53 -13.59 2.64
N GLY A 312 -2.22 -14.32 3.71
CA GLY A 312 -2.16 -15.79 3.71
C GLY A 312 -3.48 -16.51 4.02
N ILE A 313 -4.46 -15.81 4.61
CA ILE A 313 -5.74 -16.41 5.03
C ILE A 313 -6.81 -16.21 3.95
N VAL A 314 -7.16 -17.30 3.27
CA VAL A 314 -8.17 -17.32 2.20
C VAL A 314 -9.34 -18.26 2.48
N TYR A 315 -9.58 -18.59 3.75
CA TYR A 315 -10.61 -19.53 4.20
C TYR A 315 -12.00 -19.23 3.60
N LEU A 316 -12.68 -20.25 3.06
CA LEU A 316 -13.97 -20.10 2.36
C LEU A 316 -15.22 -20.33 3.23
N GLY A 317 -15.06 -20.91 4.43
CA GLY A 317 -16.16 -21.30 5.30
C GLY A 317 -16.84 -22.61 4.88
N PHE A 318 -16.96 -23.57 5.79
CA PHE A 318 -17.69 -24.80 5.56
C PHE A 318 -19.20 -24.57 5.46
N VAL A 319 -19.80 -23.66 6.25
CA VAL A 319 -21.24 -23.38 6.16
C VAL A 319 -21.60 -22.83 4.78
N PRO A 320 -20.91 -21.80 4.23
CA PRO A 320 -21.14 -21.36 2.85
C PRO A 320 -20.86 -22.43 1.80
N LEU A 321 -19.81 -23.25 1.94
CA LEU A 321 -19.50 -24.33 1.00
C LEU A 321 -20.61 -25.38 0.95
N ILE A 322 -21.13 -25.81 2.11
CA ILE A 322 -22.24 -26.78 2.19
C ILE A 322 -23.51 -26.18 1.56
N LEU A 323 -23.85 -24.93 1.90
CA LEU A 323 -25.01 -24.27 1.31
C LEU A 323 -24.84 -24.07 -0.19
N ALA A 324 -23.64 -23.74 -0.67
CA ALA A 324 -23.33 -23.62 -2.08
C ALA A 324 -23.49 -24.96 -2.82
N ALA A 325 -23.04 -26.07 -2.23
CA ALA A 325 -23.23 -27.41 -2.77
C ALA A 325 -24.71 -27.79 -2.86
N VAL A 326 -25.50 -27.52 -1.81
CA VAL A 326 -26.97 -27.71 -1.82
C VAL A 326 -27.61 -26.86 -2.92
N GLY A 327 -27.19 -25.60 -3.06
CA GLY A 327 -27.67 -24.69 -4.09
C GLY A 327 -27.37 -25.18 -5.50
N LEU A 328 -26.15 -25.68 -5.74
CA LEU A 328 -25.74 -26.23 -7.02
C LEU A 328 -26.48 -27.53 -7.34
N TRP A 329 -26.71 -28.39 -6.35
CA TRP A 329 -27.45 -29.64 -6.53
C TRP A 329 -28.93 -29.40 -6.84
N LYS A 330 -29.60 -28.56 -6.04
CA LYS A 330 -31.05 -28.33 -6.17
C LYS A 330 -31.41 -27.28 -7.21
N ARG A 331 -30.51 -26.33 -7.50
CA ARG A 331 -30.75 -25.19 -8.42
C ARG A 331 -29.61 -24.99 -9.41
N GLY A 332 -29.01 -26.09 -9.88
CA GLY A 332 -27.80 -26.05 -10.71
C GLY A 332 -27.88 -25.19 -11.97
N LYS A 333 -29.04 -25.08 -12.62
CA LYS A 333 -29.21 -24.18 -13.78
C LYS A 333 -28.90 -22.71 -13.45
N GLU A 334 -29.26 -22.27 -12.24
CA GLU A 334 -29.01 -20.90 -11.78
C GLU A 334 -27.65 -20.76 -11.09
N GLY A 335 -27.17 -21.85 -10.47
CA GLY A 335 -25.88 -21.88 -9.76
C GLY A 335 -24.65 -22.00 -10.67
N LYS A 336 -24.76 -22.60 -11.87
CA LYS A 336 -23.62 -22.91 -12.76
C LYS A 336 -22.69 -21.71 -13.03
N MET A 337 -23.25 -20.56 -13.38
CA MET A 337 -22.47 -19.34 -13.66
C MET A 337 -21.68 -18.90 -12.42
N TRP A 338 -22.31 -18.96 -11.25
CA TRP A 338 -21.69 -18.58 -9.97
C TRP A 338 -20.67 -19.61 -9.50
N ALA A 339 -20.90 -20.91 -9.71
CA ALA A 339 -19.91 -21.95 -9.45
C ALA A 339 -18.67 -21.78 -10.34
N ALA A 340 -18.87 -21.47 -11.63
CA ALA A 340 -17.77 -21.15 -12.53
C ALA A 340 -17.04 -19.84 -12.15
N THR A 341 -17.78 -18.83 -11.67
CA THR A 341 -17.19 -17.59 -11.11
C THR A 341 -16.31 -17.92 -9.90
N ALA A 342 -16.84 -18.69 -8.94
CA ALA A 342 -16.11 -19.11 -7.75
C ALA A 342 -14.85 -19.91 -8.12
N GLY A 343 -14.96 -20.87 -9.04
CA GLY A 343 -13.84 -21.67 -9.50
C GLY A 343 -12.77 -20.86 -10.22
N LEU A 344 -13.16 -19.91 -11.08
CA LEU A 344 -12.22 -19.03 -11.78
C LEU A 344 -11.42 -18.18 -10.80
N PHE A 345 -12.08 -17.45 -9.90
CA PHE A 345 -11.38 -16.56 -8.97
C PHE A 345 -10.63 -17.31 -7.86
N ALA A 346 -11.07 -18.53 -7.48
CA ALA A 346 -10.28 -19.41 -6.64
C ALA A 346 -8.99 -19.83 -7.35
N LEU A 347 -9.08 -20.22 -8.62
CA LEU A 347 -7.92 -20.60 -9.43
C LEU A 347 -6.93 -19.44 -9.62
N LEU A 348 -7.43 -18.23 -9.89
CA LEU A 348 -6.59 -17.03 -9.97
C LEU A 348 -5.96 -16.68 -8.62
N SER A 349 -6.67 -16.91 -7.51
CA SER A 349 -6.14 -16.60 -6.18
C SER A 349 -4.94 -17.45 -5.77
N LEU A 350 -4.78 -18.63 -6.35
CA LEU A 350 -3.61 -19.50 -6.11
C LEU A 350 -2.29 -18.90 -6.65
N GLY A 351 -2.37 -17.87 -7.50
CA GLY A 351 -1.20 -17.20 -8.08
C GLY A 351 -0.57 -17.97 -9.25
N PRO A 352 0.64 -17.54 -9.70
CA PRO A 352 1.27 -18.09 -10.90
C PRO A 352 1.66 -19.57 -10.81
N TYR A 353 1.95 -20.05 -9.60
CA TYR A 353 2.37 -21.42 -9.34
C TYR A 353 1.60 -22.00 -8.16
N LEU A 354 1.16 -23.25 -8.27
CA LEU A 354 0.40 -23.92 -7.23
C LEU A 354 1.28 -24.19 -5.98
N LYS A 355 0.78 -23.76 -4.82
CA LYS A 355 1.28 -24.11 -3.49
C LYS A 355 0.31 -25.02 -2.75
N VAL A 356 0.84 -26.04 -2.08
CA VAL A 356 0.06 -26.96 -1.23
C VAL A 356 0.80 -27.17 0.08
N LEU A 357 0.16 -26.85 1.20
CA LEU A 357 0.75 -26.95 2.54
C LEU A 357 2.11 -26.23 2.64
N ASN A 358 2.16 -25.01 2.11
CA ASN A 358 3.33 -24.15 2.02
C ASN A 358 4.49 -24.72 1.19
N ARG A 359 4.20 -25.67 0.29
CA ARG A 359 5.19 -26.26 -0.61
C ARG A 359 4.91 -25.84 -2.05
N PRO A 360 5.84 -25.14 -2.72
CA PRO A 360 5.70 -24.85 -4.14
C PRO A 360 5.79 -26.15 -4.94
N THR A 361 4.80 -26.40 -5.79
CA THR A 361 4.75 -27.62 -6.62
C THR A 361 5.43 -27.44 -7.98
N GLY A 362 5.71 -26.20 -8.39
CA GLY A 362 6.21 -25.86 -9.72
C GLY A 362 5.17 -25.93 -10.85
N ILE A 363 3.93 -26.34 -10.55
CA ILE A 363 2.85 -26.43 -11.55
C ILE A 363 2.38 -25.01 -11.91
N PRO A 364 2.50 -24.59 -13.18
CA PRO A 364 2.05 -23.26 -13.61
C PRO A 364 0.52 -23.20 -13.68
N LEU A 365 -0.05 -22.08 -13.26
CA LEU A 365 -1.48 -21.80 -13.26
C LEU A 365 -1.82 -20.62 -14.20
N PRO A 366 -3.10 -20.40 -14.54
CA PRO A 366 -3.48 -19.34 -15.50
C PRO A 366 -3.03 -17.93 -15.12
N ASP A 367 -2.88 -17.64 -13.83
CA ASP A 367 -2.41 -16.33 -13.35
C ASP A 367 -0.98 -16.02 -13.81
N LEU A 368 -0.17 -17.03 -14.15
CA LEU A 368 1.16 -16.83 -14.77
C LEU A 368 1.09 -15.99 -16.05
N TRP A 369 0.03 -16.17 -16.84
CA TRP A 369 -0.19 -15.37 -18.06
C TRP A 369 -0.67 -13.96 -17.73
N LEU A 370 -1.50 -13.82 -16.69
CA LEU A 370 -1.98 -12.52 -16.23
C LEU A 370 -0.83 -11.67 -15.68
N CYS A 371 0.06 -12.24 -14.86
CA CYS A 371 1.24 -11.56 -14.34
C CYS A 371 2.23 -11.10 -15.42
N ARG A 372 2.12 -11.59 -16.66
CA ARG A 372 2.94 -11.10 -17.79
C ARG A 372 2.34 -9.90 -18.52
N LEU A 373 1.05 -9.60 -18.31
CA LEU A 373 0.40 -8.46 -18.94
C LEU A 373 0.81 -7.16 -18.24
N PRO A 374 1.36 -6.15 -18.95
CA PRO A 374 1.88 -4.92 -18.33
C PRO A 374 0.90 -4.19 -17.39
N ILE A 375 -0.39 -4.24 -17.70
CA ILE A 375 -1.46 -3.60 -16.89
C ILE A 375 -1.72 -4.38 -15.58
N ILE A 376 -1.52 -5.70 -15.59
CA ILE A 376 -1.78 -6.61 -14.47
C ILE A 376 -0.51 -6.88 -13.66
N ARG A 377 0.68 -6.62 -14.21
CA ARG A 377 1.96 -6.63 -13.45
C ARG A 377 1.90 -5.76 -12.19
N PHE A 378 1.04 -4.74 -12.18
CA PHE A 378 0.79 -3.95 -10.98
C PHE A 378 0.14 -4.75 -9.85
N THR A 379 -0.71 -5.74 -10.12
CA THR A 379 -1.33 -6.56 -9.07
C THR A 379 -0.39 -7.69 -8.67
N ARG A 380 0.19 -7.56 -7.48
CA ARG A 380 1.28 -8.42 -6.96
C ARG A 380 0.83 -9.44 -5.92
N VAL A 381 -0.45 -9.40 -5.52
CA VAL A 381 -1.00 -10.27 -4.48
C VAL A 381 -2.20 -11.04 -5.03
N PRO A 382 -1.97 -12.19 -5.69
CA PRO A 382 -3.05 -12.99 -6.26
C PRO A 382 -4.05 -13.48 -5.22
N SER A 383 -3.63 -13.81 -3.99
CA SER A 383 -4.53 -14.35 -2.95
C SER A 383 -5.81 -13.51 -2.75
N ARG A 384 -5.72 -12.19 -2.95
CA ARG A 384 -6.85 -11.25 -2.85
C ARG A 384 -7.98 -11.48 -3.86
N TYR A 385 -7.75 -12.19 -4.98
CA TYR A 385 -8.82 -12.59 -5.90
C TYR A 385 -9.91 -13.41 -5.20
N VAL A 386 -9.60 -14.05 -4.05
CA VAL A 386 -10.57 -14.84 -3.25
C VAL A 386 -11.81 -14.05 -2.85
N VAL A 387 -11.75 -12.71 -2.78
CA VAL A 387 -12.93 -11.88 -2.47
C VAL A 387 -14.08 -12.11 -3.46
N LEU A 388 -13.78 -12.37 -4.74
CA LEU A 388 -14.81 -12.70 -5.73
C LEU A 388 -15.27 -14.15 -5.64
N THR A 389 -14.42 -15.07 -5.18
CA THR A 389 -14.83 -16.43 -4.79
C THR A 389 -15.85 -16.37 -3.66
N GLN A 390 -15.59 -15.58 -2.62
CA GLN A 390 -16.49 -15.37 -1.48
C GLN A 390 -17.83 -14.74 -1.91
N LEU A 391 -17.79 -13.76 -2.81
CA LEU A 391 -19.02 -13.16 -3.35
C LEU A 391 -19.86 -14.17 -4.14
N ALA A 392 -19.22 -14.99 -4.97
CA ALA A 392 -19.90 -16.03 -5.73
C ALA A 392 -20.46 -17.14 -4.83
N LEU A 393 -19.72 -17.55 -3.80
CA LEU A 393 -20.18 -18.49 -2.77
C LEU A 393 -21.37 -17.94 -2.00
N ALA A 394 -21.39 -16.65 -1.66
CA ALA A 394 -22.55 -16.02 -1.02
C ALA A 394 -23.82 -16.16 -1.88
N VAL A 395 -23.74 -15.95 -3.20
CA VAL A 395 -24.88 -16.13 -4.11
C VAL A 395 -25.31 -17.60 -4.21
N LEU A 396 -24.36 -18.53 -4.28
CA LEU A 396 -24.64 -19.97 -4.27
C LEU A 396 -25.29 -20.42 -2.95
N ALA A 397 -24.81 -19.89 -1.82
CA ALA A 397 -25.40 -20.14 -0.52
C ALA A 397 -26.85 -19.65 -0.47
N ALA A 398 -27.15 -18.48 -1.05
CA ALA A 398 -28.53 -18.01 -1.22
C ALA A 398 -29.41 -19.02 -1.97
N LEU A 399 -28.89 -19.61 -3.05
CA LEU A 399 -29.60 -20.64 -3.82
C LEU A 399 -29.85 -21.90 -2.96
N GLY A 400 -28.87 -22.30 -2.14
CA GLY A 400 -28.98 -23.41 -1.20
C GLY A 400 -30.02 -23.17 -0.12
N VAL A 401 -29.93 -22.05 0.59
CA VAL A 401 -30.91 -21.63 1.59
C VAL A 401 -32.31 -21.57 0.97
N ARG A 402 -32.43 -21.01 -0.24
CA ARG A 402 -33.71 -20.96 -0.93
C ARG A 402 -34.27 -22.35 -1.25
N ALA A 403 -33.42 -23.31 -1.58
CA ALA A 403 -33.84 -24.69 -1.82
C ALA A 403 -34.31 -25.40 -0.55
N LEU A 404 -33.72 -25.07 0.61
CA LEU A 404 -34.14 -25.58 1.92
C LEU A 404 -35.45 -24.95 2.41
N LEU A 405 -35.65 -23.66 2.13
CA LEU A 405 -36.87 -22.93 2.48
C LEU A 405 -38.02 -23.24 1.49
N ARG A 406 -38.91 -24.15 1.87
CA ARG A 406 -40.13 -24.47 1.08
C ARG A 406 -40.98 -23.21 0.85
N LYS A 407 -41.58 -23.09 -0.34
CA LYS A 407 -42.44 -21.95 -0.70
C LYS A 407 -43.65 -21.80 0.23
N ASP A 408 -44.21 -22.92 0.68
CA ASP A 408 -45.41 -22.96 1.51
C ASP A 408 -45.10 -23.12 3.02
N ALA A 409 -43.82 -22.96 3.40
CA ALA A 409 -43.44 -23.03 4.81
C ALA A 409 -44.10 -21.89 5.59
N ARG A 410 -44.64 -22.21 6.78
CA ARG A 410 -45.14 -21.20 7.72
C ARG A 410 -44.01 -20.19 8.04
N PRO A 411 -44.29 -18.88 8.14
CA PRO A 411 -43.27 -17.85 8.35
C PRO A 411 -42.31 -18.12 9.51
N TRP A 412 -42.80 -18.66 10.64
CA TRP A 412 -41.97 -18.97 11.80
C TRP A 412 -40.96 -20.11 11.56
N ARG A 413 -41.29 -21.11 10.71
CA ARG A 413 -40.36 -22.18 10.34
C ARG A 413 -39.26 -21.66 9.43
N ALA A 414 -39.64 -20.81 8.46
CA ALA A 414 -38.68 -20.16 7.58
C ALA A 414 -37.74 -19.25 8.38
N GLY A 415 -38.29 -18.43 9.28
CA GLY A 415 -37.52 -17.59 10.20
C GLY A 415 -36.60 -18.39 11.12
N GLY A 416 -37.09 -19.47 11.72
CA GLY A 416 -36.30 -20.34 12.60
C GLY A 416 -35.11 -21.00 11.90
N LEU A 417 -35.31 -21.55 10.70
CA LEU A 417 -34.21 -22.12 9.93
C LEU A 417 -33.20 -21.05 9.50
N SER A 418 -33.66 -19.89 9.04
CA SER A 418 -32.76 -18.80 8.67
C SER A 418 -31.96 -18.25 9.86
N PHE A 419 -32.57 -18.16 11.04
CA PHE A 419 -31.88 -17.80 12.28
C PHE A 419 -30.82 -18.84 12.64
N PHE A 420 -31.16 -20.13 12.59
CA PHE A 420 -30.20 -21.21 12.85
C PHE A 420 -29.00 -21.17 11.90
N LEU A 421 -29.24 -21.00 10.59
CA LEU A 421 -28.17 -20.89 9.61
C LEU A 421 -27.31 -19.63 9.82
N LEU A 422 -27.93 -18.52 10.22
CA LEU A 422 -27.19 -17.30 10.58
C LEU A 422 -26.33 -17.52 11.83
N ALA A 423 -26.86 -18.21 12.84
CA ALA A 423 -26.12 -18.52 14.06
C ALA A 423 -24.94 -19.45 13.79
N LEU A 424 -25.10 -20.47 12.93
CA LEU A 424 -23.99 -21.32 12.48
C LEU A 424 -22.92 -20.53 11.74
N LEU A 425 -23.31 -19.63 10.84
CA LEU A 425 -22.38 -18.77 10.13
C LEU A 425 -21.63 -17.84 11.09
N LEU A 426 -22.33 -17.23 12.04
CA LEU A 426 -21.73 -16.37 13.06
C LEU A 426 -20.75 -17.14 13.95
N LEU A 427 -21.10 -18.37 14.33
CA LEU A 427 -20.21 -19.24 15.09
C LEU A 427 -18.96 -19.61 14.28
N GLU A 428 -19.08 -19.88 12.99
CA GLU A 428 -17.94 -20.25 12.15
C GLU A 428 -16.97 -19.08 11.90
N TYR A 429 -17.52 -17.88 11.67
CA TYR A 429 -16.74 -16.70 11.29
C TYR A 429 -16.36 -15.81 12.48
N LEU A 430 -16.68 -16.21 13.71
CA LEU A 430 -16.58 -15.36 14.90
C LEU A 430 -15.13 -14.86 15.15
N PRO A 431 -14.86 -13.55 15.17
CA PRO A 431 -13.57 -13.01 15.54
C PRO A 431 -13.69 -12.12 16.80
N ILE A 432 -14.50 -12.54 17.79
CA ILE A 432 -14.81 -11.73 18.98
C ILE A 432 -13.99 -12.22 20.20
N PRO A 433 -13.34 -11.32 20.97
CA PRO A 433 -13.20 -9.89 20.70
C PRO A 433 -12.28 -9.64 19.51
N TYR A 434 -12.66 -8.70 18.63
CA TYR A 434 -11.80 -8.30 17.53
C TYR A 434 -10.63 -7.49 18.09
N PRO A 435 -9.38 -7.76 17.69
CA PRO A 435 -8.22 -7.04 18.21
C PRO A 435 -8.36 -5.54 17.92
N LEU A 436 -8.07 -4.71 18.92
CA LEU A 436 -8.07 -3.25 18.79
C LEU A 436 -6.72 -2.68 19.23
N THR A 437 -6.17 -1.75 18.45
CA THR A 437 -4.96 -1.01 18.81
C THR A 437 -5.31 0.42 19.22
N PRO A 438 -5.00 0.84 20.47
CA PRO A 438 -5.19 2.21 20.92
C PRO A 438 -4.35 3.21 20.12
N ALA A 439 -4.96 4.30 19.67
CA ALA A 439 -4.25 5.38 18.99
C ALA A 439 -3.63 6.35 20.01
N ARG A 440 -2.49 5.94 20.59
CA ARG A 440 -1.75 6.78 21.55
C ARG A 440 -0.77 7.69 20.82
N ILE A 441 -0.90 8.98 21.08
CA ILE A 441 -0.03 10.03 20.55
C ILE A 441 0.83 10.56 21.70
N PRO A 442 2.18 10.44 21.62
CA PRO A 442 3.08 10.95 22.65
C PRO A 442 2.83 12.43 22.97
N ALA A 443 3.04 12.80 24.23
CA ALA A 443 2.75 14.16 24.71
C ALA A 443 3.58 15.23 23.98
N PHE A 444 4.84 14.92 23.65
CA PHE A 444 5.70 15.79 22.87
C PHE A 444 5.05 16.27 21.56
N TYR A 445 4.46 15.37 20.77
CA TYR A 445 3.84 15.77 19.49
C TYR A 445 2.62 16.67 19.67
N ARG A 446 1.88 16.53 20.77
CA ARG A 446 0.77 17.43 21.11
C ARG A 446 1.26 18.82 21.51
N GLN A 447 2.38 18.91 22.23
CA GLN A 447 3.02 20.19 22.54
C GLN A 447 3.63 20.83 21.28
N LEU A 448 4.26 20.02 20.42
CA LEU A 448 4.85 20.49 19.17
C LEU A 448 3.79 21.10 18.24
N ALA A 449 2.58 20.53 18.20
CA ALA A 449 1.46 21.07 17.44
C ALA A 449 1.03 22.49 17.88
N GLN A 450 1.28 22.84 19.14
CA GLN A 450 0.99 24.16 19.71
C GLN A 450 2.15 25.15 19.55
N THR A 451 3.34 24.65 19.17
CA THR A 451 4.54 25.46 19.01
C THR A 451 4.56 26.05 17.59
N PRO A 452 4.61 27.38 17.41
CA PRO A 452 4.72 27.99 16.08
C PRO A 452 5.98 27.55 15.32
N GLY A 453 5.90 27.56 13.99
CA GLY A 453 7.03 27.25 13.10
C GLY A 453 6.68 26.19 12.05
N ASP A 454 7.54 26.07 11.04
CA ASP A 454 7.41 25.15 9.91
C ASP A 454 8.67 24.28 9.71
N GLU A 455 9.54 24.24 10.72
CA GLU A 455 10.75 23.42 10.75
C GLU A 455 10.43 21.92 10.59
N ALA A 456 11.32 21.21 9.91
CA ALA A 456 11.21 19.78 9.67
C ALA A 456 11.61 18.96 10.90
N LEU A 457 11.03 17.77 11.03
CA LEU A 457 11.36 16.77 12.05
C LEU A 457 12.28 15.71 11.47
N LEU A 458 13.41 15.47 12.13
CA LEU A 458 14.34 14.38 11.82
C LEU A 458 14.12 13.23 12.80
N GLU A 459 13.37 12.22 12.35
CA GLU A 459 13.00 11.06 13.17
C GLU A 459 13.99 9.91 12.94
N VAL A 460 14.60 9.41 14.03
CA VAL A 460 15.67 8.38 14.01
C VAL A 460 15.16 7.13 14.74
N PRO A 461 15.39 5.92 14.17
CA PRO A 461 16.26 5.63 13.02
C PRO A 461 15.65 5.94 11.64
N LEU A 462 16.45 6.42 10.68
CA LEU A 462 15.93 6.82 9.36
C LEU A 462 15.50 5.62 8.49
N GLN A 463 16.02 4.45 8.81
CA GLN A 463 15.78 3.22 8.07
C GLN A 463 14.41 2.64 8.35
N LYS A 464 13.85 1.99 7.33
CA LYS A 464 12.64 1.18 7.47
C LYS A 464 12.84 0.14 8.59
N PRO A 465 11.90 0.03 9.57
CA PRO A 465 11.97 -1.04 10.54
C PRO A 465 11.93 -2.40 9.86
N SER A 466 12.63 -3.37 10.46
CA SER A 466 12.49 -4.79 10.13
C SER A 466 11.08 -5.31 10.45
N SER A 467 10.41 -4.69 11.42
CA SER A 467 9.03 -5.00 11.82
C SER A 467 7.99 -4.15 11.07
N PRO A 468 7.00 -4.77 10.39
CA PRO A 468 5.91 -4.06 9.72
C PRO A 468 5.04 -3.22 10.67
N TRP A 469 4.96 -3.60 11.95
CA TRP A 469 4.02 -3.04 12.93
C TRP A 469 4.32 -1.59 13.33
N TYR A 470 5.60 -1.22 13.34
CA TYR A 470 6.06 0.13 13.67
C TYR A 470 6.14 1.05 12.43
N TYR A 471 6.01 0.48 11.23
CA TYR A 471 6.46 1.11 10.01
C TYR A 471 5.76 2.45 9.71
N THR A 472 4.46 2.57 9.98
CA THR A 472 3.62 3.72 9.60
C THR A 472 3.16 4.56 10.80
N ARG A 473 3.49 4.18 12.04
CA ARG A 473 2.90 4.82 13.24
C ARG A 473 3.24 6.31 13.36
N TRP A 474 4.42 6.72 12.92
CA TRP A 474 4.82 8.14 12.85
C TRP A 474 3.91 8.97 11.92
N MET A 475 3.28 8.35 10.92
CA MET A 475 2.31 9.03 10.05
C MET A 475 1.09 9.52 10.85
N LEU A 476 0.65 8.77 11.87
CA LEU A 476 -0.38 9.26 12.80
C LEU A 476 0.09 10.52 13.52
N TYR A 477 1.32 10.54 14.03
CA TYR A 477 1.85 11.69 14.77
C TYR A 477 1.91 12.94 13.89
N GLN A 478 2.27 12.77 12.61
CA GLN A 478 2.28 13.85 11.63
C GLN A 478 0.89 14.50 11.42
N THR A 479 -0.20 13.75 11.57
CA THR A 479 -1.56 14.33 11.50
C THR A 479 -1.85 15.34 12.62
N VAL A 480 -1.07 15.29 13.71
CA VAL A 480 -1.20 16.20 14.85
C VAL A 480 -0.24 17.36 14.75
N HIS A 481 1.06 17.11 14.58
CA HIS A 481 2.06 18.18 14.59
C HIS A 481 2.22 18.90 13.24
N GLY A 482 1.79 18.29 12.12
CA GLY A 482 1.77 18.90 10.79
C GLY A 482 3.11 19.25 10.17
N ARG A 483 4.23 18.98 10.85
CA ARG A 483 5.59 19.32 10.40
C ARG A 483 6.03 18.41 9.25
N PRO A 484 6.82 18.92 8.29
CA PRO A 484 7.48 18.07 7.29
C PRO A 484 8.41 17.05 7.96
N SER A 485 8.48 15.84 7.40
CA SER A 485 9.36 14.77 7.85
C SER A 485 10.22 14.25 6.70
N PHE A 486 11.45 13.87 7.03
CA PHE A 486 12.36 13.15 6.12
C PHE A 486 11.93 11.70 5.93
N ARG A 487 11.18 11.14 6.89
CA ARG A 487 10.57 9.82 6.74
C ARG A 487 9.34 9.89 5.86
N GLY A 488 9.02 8.75 5.26
CA GLY A 488 7.92 8.62 4.33
C GLY A 488 7.43 7.19 4.20
N TYR A 489 6.19 7.03 3.75
CA TYR A 489 5.67 5.75 3.28
C TYR A 489 4.87 5.93 2.02
N ILE A 490 5.23 5.17 0.99
CA ILE A 490 4.38 4.97 -0.18
C ILE A 490 4.23 3.48 -0.46
N SER A 491 3.06 3.10 -0.99
CA SER A 491 2.73 1.70 -1.27
C SER A 491 3.60 1.08 -2.36
N ARG A 492 4.26 1.92 -3.18
CA ARG A 492 5.11 1.54 -4.31
C ARG A 492 6.39 2.34 -4.31
N GLY A 493 7.50 1.62 -4.34
CA GLY A 493 8.82 2.21 -4.21
C GLY A 493 9.15 2.59 -2.77
N ASP A 494 10.44 2.57 -2.50
CA ASP A 494 11.04 3.44 -1.51
C ASP A 494 11.79 4.45 -2.37
N PRO A 495 11.42 5.74 -2.42
CA PRO A 495 12.33 6.72 -2.98
C PRO A 495 13.53 6.75 -2.03
N LEU A 496 14.44 5.80 -2.24
CA LEU A 496 15.59 5.51 -1.38
C LEU A 496 16.27 6.83 -1.06
N PHE A 497 16.28 7.12 0.24
CA PHE A 497 16.76 8.32 0.90
C PHE A 497 17.88 9.06 0.15
N PRO A 498 17.59 10.10 -0.65
CA PRO A 498 18.63 10.93 -1.26
C PRO A 498 19.47 11.65 -0.19
N PHE A 499 18.98 11.75 1.04
CA PHE A 499 19.63 12.46 2.14
C PHE A 499 20.65 11.63 2.92
N ALA A 500 20.62 10.29 2.82
CA ALA A 500 21.61 9.46 3.50
C ALA A 500 23.03 9.71 2.98
N GLY A 501 23.17 10.39 1.83
CA GLY A 501 24.45 10.87 1.32
C GLY A 501 24.97 12.15 1.98
N ALA A 502 24.22 12.81 2.86
CA ALA A 502 24.68 13.99 3.59
C ALA A 502 25.43 13.58 4.88
N PRO A 503 26.49 14.32 5.30
CA PRO A 503 27.40 13.86 6.36
C PRO A 503 26.72 13.36 7.63
N LEU A 504 25.87 14.18 8.27
CA LEU A 504 25.15 13.82 9.49
C LEU A 504 24.10 12.72 9.26
N PHE A 505 23.32 12.83 8.18
CA PHE A 505 22.23 11.90 7.93
C PHE A 505 22.74 10.50 7.61
N ARG A 506 23.94 10.38 7.02
CA ARG A 506 24.64 9.11 6.86
C ARG A 506 24.90 8.43 8.20
N GLN A 507 25.40 9.18 9.18
CA GLN A 507 25.68 8.65 10.52
C GLN A 507 24.39 8.15 11.17
N LEU A 508 23.32 8.95 11.11
CA LEU A 508 22.02 8.61 11.69
C LEU A 508 21.28 7.51 10.93
N ALA A 509 21.55 7.35 9.63
CA ALA A 509 21.08 6.22 8.86
C ALA A 509 21.79 4.95 9.33
N GLN A 510 23.12 4.97 9.49
CA GLN A 510 23.90 3.80 9.91
C GLN A 510 23.91 3.56 11.42
N LEU A 511 23.44 4.52 12.22
CA LEU A 511 23.53 4.56 13.68
C LEU A 511 24.93 4.19 14.19
N SER A 512 25.96 4.63 13.46
CA SER A 512 27.37 4.48 13.82
C SER A 512 28.20 5.54 13.10
N PRO A 513 29.35 5.94 13.67
CA PRO A 513 30.34 6.71 12.94
C PRO A 513 30.76 5.96 11.67
N ALA A 514 30.55 6.58 10.52
CA ALA A 514 30.75 6.03 9.19
C ALA A 514 31.51 7.03 8.33
N GLY A 515 32.68 6.60 7.88
CA GLY A 515 33.45 7.31 6.85
C GLY A 515 32.69 7.39 5.53
N ASP A 516 33.03 8.40 4.75
CA ASP A 516 32.65 8.50 3.34
C ASP A 516 33.68 9.36 2.60
N ILE A 517 33.54 9.46 1.29
CA ILE A 517 34.44 10.22 0.42
C ILE A 517 34.23 11.74 0.53
N LEU A 518 33.26 12.22 1.30
CA LEU A 518 32.77 13.62 1.26
C LEU A 518 33.26 14.52 2.39
N TYR A 519 33.86 13.97 3.44
CA TYR A 519 34.24 14.70 4.65
C TYR A 519 35.29 13.92 5.43
N ASP A 520 36.17 14.66 6.11
CA ASP A 520 37.11 14.10 7.08
C ASP A 520 36.49 14.08 8.48
N ASP A 521 35.73 15.12 8.85
CA ASP A 521 34.96 15.20 10.09
C ASP A 521 33.53 15.68 9.83
N TRP A 522 32.56 14.79 10.04
CA TRP A 522 31.14 15.10 9.87
C TRP A 522 30.61 16.03 10.96
N ARG A 523 31.25 16.09 12.14
CA ARG A 523 30.77 16.87 13.29
C ARG A 523 30.79 18.36 13.00
N ALA A 524 31.86 18.84 12.38
CA ALA A 524 31.97 20.22 11.92
C ALA A 524 30.87 20.61 10.92
N LEU A 525 30.36 19.65 10.12
CA LEU A 525 29.34 19.89 9.10
C LEU A 525 27.90 19.70 9.63
N ALA A 526 27.71 19.11 10.80
CA ALA A 526 26.40 18.72 11.32
C ALA A 526 25.43 19.90 11.41
N GLY A 527 25.86 21.03 11.97
CA GLY A 527 25.04 22.25 12.06
C GLY A 527 24.65 22.82 10.68
N SER A 528 25.53 22.74 9.70
CA SER A 528 25.26 23.20 8.32
C SER A 528 24.24 22.31 7.62
N VAL A 529 24.32 20.99 7.83
CA VAL A 529 23.34 20.02 7.30
C VAL A 529 21.97 20.26 7.92
N LEU A 530 21.89 20.38 9.25
CA LEU A 530 20.62 20.62 9.95
C LEU A 530 19.97 21.94 9.51
N ARG A 531 20.76 23.00 9.37
CA ARG A 531 20.29 24.31 8.91
C ARG A 531 19.79 24.28 7.46
N HIS A 532 20.54 23.67 6.55
CA HIS A 532 20.14 23.56 5.13
C HIS A 532 18.80 22.84 4.98
N TYR A 533 18.60 21.77 5.73
CA TYR A 533 17.36 21.00 5.72
C TYR A 533 16.30 21.52 6.70
N ARG A 534 16.49 22.68 7.32
CA ARG A 534 15.54 23.33 8.24
C ARG A 534 15.07 22.39 9.36
N VAL A 535 15.97 21.55 9.89
CA VAL A 535 15.66 20.62 10.96
C VAL A 535 15.56 21.39 12.28
N GLY A 536 14.37 21.43 12.88
CA GLY A 536 14.15 22.08 14.18
C GLY A 536 14.25 21.09 15.35
N TYR A 537 13.93 19.83 15.09
CA TYR A 537 13.90 18.77 16.11
C TYR A 537 14.49 17.47 15.56
N ILE A 538 15.28 16.79 16.41
CA ILE A 538 15.73 15.42 16.20
C ILE A 538 15.02 14.54 17.22
N VAL A 539 14.25 13.56 16.76
CA VAL A 539 13.43 12.68 17.59
C VAL A 539 13.98 11.26 17.51
N LEU A 540 14.46 10.71 18.63
CA LEU A 540 14.83 9.30 18.74
C LEU A 540 13.64 8.48 19.24
N GLU A 541 13.27 7.43 18.50
CA GLU A 541 12.28 6.43 18.92
C GLU A 541 12.91 5.48 19.95
N LYS A 542 12.78 5.81 21.23
CA LYS A 542 13.49 5.15 22.34
C LYS A 542 13.22 3.66 22.37
N GLY A 543 11.95 3.25 22.44
CA GLY A 543 11.57 1.84 22.54
C GLY A 543 12.10 0.99 21.38
N ARG A 544 12.00 1.47 20.13
CA ARG A 544 12.54 0.78 18.96
C ARG A 544 14.06 0.66 19.00
N LEU A 545 14.74 1.77 19.30
CA LEU A 545 16.19 1.78 19.38
C LEU A 545 16.73 0.93 20.53
N GLU A 546 15.98 0.78 21.63
CA GLU A 546 16.30 -0.13 22.73
C GLU A 546 16.14 -1.60 22.32
N GLU A 547 15.02 -1.95 21.67
CA GLU A 547 14.78 -3.30 21.12
C GLU A 547 15.88 -3.73 20.13
N GLU A 548 16.35 -2.80 19.31
CA GLU A 548 17.43 -3.04 18.34
C GLU A 548 18.84 -3.01 18.98
N GLY A 549 18.98 -2.59 20.25
CA GLY A 549 20.27 -2.42 20.92
C GLY A 549 21.09 -1.23 20.39
N ARG A 550 20.41 -0.23 19.82
CA ARG A 550 20.99 0.88 19.04
C ARG A 550 20.73 2.27 19.65
N LEU A 551 20.06 2.35 20.79
CA LEU A 551 19.78 3.63 21.48
C LEU A 551 21.06 4.38 21.86
N GLY A 552 22.04 3.70 22.47
CA GLY A 552 23.31 4.32 22.87
C GLY A 552 24.05 4.97 21.70
N PRO A 553 24.31 4.23 20.60
CA PRO A 553 24.90 4.80 19.39
C PRO A 553 24.10 5.97 18.79
N ALA A 554 22.76 5.85 18.71
CA ALA A 554 21.90 6.92 18.19
C ALA A 554 22.00 8.19 19.04
N ARG A 555 21.97 8.03 20.37
CA ARG A 555 22.10 9.12 21.34
C ARG A 555 23.45 9.82 21.22
N SER A 556 24.55 9.06 21.19
CA SER A 556 25.91 9.62 21.05
C SER A 556 26.04 10.47 19.79
N LEU A 557 25.57 9.96 18.64
CA LEU A 557 25.65 10.69 17.38
C LEU A 557 24.86 12.01 17.40
N VAL A 558 23.67 12.02 18.01
CA VAL A 558 22.86 13.26 18.12
C VAL A 558 23.51 14.25 19.09
N GLU A 559 24.01 13.78 20.23
CA GLU A 559 24.71 14.66 21.19
C GLU A 559 25.99 15.24 20.59
N GLU A 560 26.79 14.43 19.88
CA GLU A 560 27.96 14.91 19.12
C GLU A 560 27.59 15.93 18.05
N ALA A 561 26.51 15.69 17.29
CA ALA A 561 26.01 16.60 16.25
C ALA A 561 25.57 17.97 16.82
N LEU A 562 25.11 17.99 18.07
CA LEU A 562 24.57 19.18 18.73
C LEU A 562 25.54 19.81 19.74
N GLY A 563 26.80 19.35 19.77
CA GLY A 563 27.83 19.88 20.67
C GLY A 563 27.62 19.52 22.15
N GLY A 564 27.16 18.30 22.43
CA GLY A 564 26.98 17.74 23.78
C GLY A 564 25.72 18.21 24.50
N ARG A 565 24.75 18.81 23.78
CA ARG A 565 23.51 19.31 24.39
C ARG A 565 22.60 18.17 24.86
N PRO A 566 22.01 18.26 26.06
CA PRO A 566 21.06 17.26 26.53
C PRO A 566 19.74 17.33 25.76
N PRO A 567 18.90 16.27 25.82
CA PRO A 567 17.58 16.29 25.22
C PRO A 567 16.69 17.36 25.87
N ALA A 568 15.86 18.01 25.04
CA ALA A 568 14.84 18.96 25.47
C ALA A 568 13.58 18.26 26.02
N TRP A 569 13.37 17.00 25.67
CA TRP A 569 12.29 16.16 26.15
C TRP A 569 12.74 14.70 26.25
N GLU A 570 12.37 14.02 27.33
CA GLU A 570 12.57 12.58 27.48
C GLU A 570 11.34 11.98 28.18
N ASP A 571 10.77 10.93 27.58
CA ASP A 571 9.75 10.09 28.19
C ASP A 571 10.03 8.60 27.95
N ALA A 572 9.03 7.74 28.16
CA ALA A 572 9.17 6.29 27.97
C ALA A 572 9.35 5.91 26.49
N ASP A 573 8.79 6.69 25.56
CA ASP A 573 8.74 6.36 24.14
C ASP A 573 9.77 7.16 23.31
N LEU A 574 10.12 8.38 23.74
CA LEU A 574 10.86 9.35 22.93
C LEU A 574 12.02 10.02 23.68
N LEU A 575 13.11 10.27 22.95
CA LEU A 575 14.15 11.22 23.30
C LEU A 575 14.15 12.34 22.24
N VAL A 576 13.98 13.60 22.63
CA VAL A 576 13.89 14.71 21.66
C VAL A 576 14.89 15.80 21.93
N TYR A 577 15.59 16.20 20.89
CA TYR A 577 16.54 17.30 20.90
C TYR A 577 16.03 18.47 20.07
N ARG A 578 16.15 19.68 20.60
CA ARG A 578 15.92 20.91 19.84
C ARG A 578 17.22 21.35 19.18
N VAL A 579 17.18 21.59 17.88
CA VAL A 579 18.33 22.07 17.11
C VAL A 579 18.55 23.55 17.44
N PRO A 580 19.78 23.99 17.77
CA PRO A 580 20.08 25.40 17.98
C PRO A 580 19.81 26.24 16.74
N GLU A 581 19.25 27.42 16.97
CA GLU A 581 19.28 28.49 15.97
C GLU A 581 20.66 29.14 15.95
N GLY A 582 21.24 29.32 14.76
CA GLY A 582 22.55 29.96 14.56
C GLY A 582 23.71 29.00 14.32
N GLY A 583 24.90 29.56 14.10
CA GLY A 583 26.11 28.82 13.72
C GLY A 583 26.64 29.19 12.34
N GLU A 584 27.95 28.97 12.13
CA GLU A 584 28.59 29.18 10.84
C GLU A 584 28.02 28.18 9.81
N ALA A 585 27.56 28.72 8.67
CA ALA A 585 27.13 27.89 7.56
C ALA A 585 28.36 27.55 6.71
N LEU A 586 28.79 26.31 6.77
CA LEU A 586 29.89 25.77 5.99
C LEU A 586 29.33 25.10 4.72
N PRO A 587 30.03 25.20 3.58
CA PRO A 587 29.67 24.44 2.40
C PRO A 587 29.92 22.94 2.64
N PHE A 588 29.05 22.09 2.09
CA PHE A 588 29.17 20.63 2.21
C PHE A 588 28.72 19.93 0.92
N PHE A 589 29.05 18.65 0.81
CA PHE A 589 28.62 17.80 -0.30
C PHE A 589 27.57 16.79 0.14
N ARG A 590 26.78 16.31 -0.83
CA ARG A 590 25.88 15.18 -0.65
C ARG A 590 25.94 14.26 -1.88
N LEU A 591 25.99 12.95 -1.65
CA LEU A 591 25.89 11.97 -2.74
C LEU A 591 24.44 11.84 -3.23
N GLY A 592 24.28 11.78 -4.56
CA GLY A 592 23.03 11.39 -5.21
C GLY A 592 23.06 9.94 -5.69
N ARG A 593 22.45 9.67 -6.84
CA ARG A 593 22.46 8.33 -7.46
C ARG A 593 23.79 8.01 -8.16
N GLY A 594 24.01 6.73 -8.48
CA GLY A 594 25.13 6.28 -9.30
C GLY A 594 26.42 6.01 -8.53
N TRP A 595 26.33 5.60 -7.26
CA TRP A 595 27.47 5.29 -6.40
C TRP A 595 27.35 3.87 -5.83
N HIS A 596 28.43 3.10 -5.90
CA HIS A 596 28.56 1.85 -5.15
C HIS A 596 28.80 2.13 -3.65
N GLU A 597 28.64 1.10 -2.83
CA GLU A 597 28.93 1.14 -1.39
C GLU A 597 30.36 1.60 -1.09
N VAL A 598 30.55 2.15 0.12
CA VAL A 598 31.87 2.59 0.58
C VAL A 598 32.80 1.40 0.77
N GLU A 599 34.04 1.56 0.33
CA GLU A 599 35.15 0.63 0.55
C GLU A 599 36.22 1.33 1.38
N GLU A 600 36.80 0.60 2.33
CA GLU A 600 37.96 1.07 3.09
C GLU A 600 39.24 0.64 2.38
N ARG A 601 40.14 1.60 2.13
CA ARG A 601 41.47 1.38 1.55
C ARG A 601 42.54 1.95 2.48
N PRO A 602 43.84 1.61 2.31
CA PRO A 602 44.91 2.16 3.16
C PRO A 602 44.99 3.70 3.17
N TRP A 603 44.44 4.36 2.14
CA TRP A 603 44.37 5.81 1.99
C TRP A 603 42.99 6.40 2.37
N GLY A 604 42.11 5.61 2.99
CA GLY A 604 40.80 6.03 3.51
C GLY A 604 39.61 5.51 2.70
N ALA A 605 38.43 6.06 3.04
CA ALA A 605 37.17 5.72 2.41
C ALA A 605 37.16 6.02 0.91
N PHE A 606 36.55 5.13 0.15
CA PHE A 606 36.59 5.11 -1.29
C PHE A 606 35.27 4.60 -1.88
N ARG A 607 34.83 5.15 -3.03
CA ARG A 607 33.64 4.67 -3.74
C ARG A 607 33.85 4.63 -5.24
N TRP A 608 33.31 3.62 -5.88
CA TRP A 608 33.18 3.55 -7.33
C TRP A 608 31.91 4.22 -7.82
N MET A 609 31.98 4.93 -8.95
CA MET A 609 30.80 5.25 -9.74
C MET A 609 30.14 3.97 -10.25
N GLU A 610 28.82 3.89 -10.13
CA GLU A 610 28.02 2.84 -10.73
C GLU A 610 27.86 3.13 -12.23
N ARG A 611 28.51 2.31 -13.08
CA ARG A 611 28.59 2.54 -14.53
C ARG A 611 29.29 3.87 -14.86
N ASP A 612 28.74 4.67 -15.77
CA ASP A 612 29.36 5.85 -16.38
C ASP A 612 28.81 7.19 -15.85
N ARG A 613 27.85 7.17 -14.91
CA ARG A 613 27.21 8.40 -14.40
C ARG A 613 26.99 8.36 -12.90
N ALA A 614 27.24 9.49 -12.24
CA ALA A 614 26.97 9.67 -10.82
C ALA A 614 26.55 11.11 -10.51
N GLU A 615 25.77 11.30 -9.45
CA GLU A 615 25.31 12.62 -9.02
C GLU A 615 26.08 13.07 -7.76
N LEU A 616 26.61 14.28 -7.80
CA LEU A 616 27.21 14.97 -6.66
C LEU A 616 26.48 16.29 -6.43
N PHE A 617 25.91 16.46 -5.25
CA PHE A 617 25.28 17.71 -4.85
C PHE A 617 26.27 18.57 -4.08
N VAL A 618 26.39 19.83 -4.48
CA VAL A 618 27.22 20.84 -3.83
C VAL A 618 26.30 21.84 -3.16
N ILE A 619 26.39 21.97 -1.84
CA ILE A 619 25.56 22.87 -1.05
C ILE A 619 26.44 24.05 -0.62
N ARG A 620 26.08 25.26 -1.06
CA ARG A 620 26.79 26.49 -0.69
C ARG A 620 25.91 27.50 0.03
N PRO A 621 26.38 28.08 1.14
CA PRO A 621 25.69 29.19 1.80
C PRO A 621 25.65 30.48 0.95
N GLN A 622 26.68 30.72 0.14
CA GLN A 622 26.85 31.94 -0.67
C GLN A 622 27.28 31.57 -2.10
N PRO A 623 26.98 32.39 -3.13
CA PRO A 623 27.40 32.14 -4.51
C PRO A 623 28.87 32.48 -4.74
N GLY A 624 29.48 31.93 -5.79
CA GLY A 624 30.86 32.25 -6.19
C GLY A 624 31.70 31.04 -6.62
N PRO A 625 33.00 31.29 -6.91
CA PRO A 625 33.92 30.28 -7.40
C PRO A 625 34.15 29.20 -6.35
N THR A 626 34.14 27.94 -6.79
CA THR A 626 34.32 26.76 -5.96
C THR A 626 35.44 25.91 -6.54
N THR A 627 36.48 25.65 -5.74
CA THR A 627 37.48 24.63 -6.10
C THR A 627 37.13 23.34 -5.38
N ILE A 628 36.76 22.33 -6.15
CA ILE A 628 36.51 20.97 -5.66
C ILE A 628 37.78 20.16 -5.93
N GLU A 629 38.41 19.66 -4.87
CA GLU A 629 39.55 18.75 -4.95
C GLU A 629 39.12 17.35 -4.55
N PHE A 630 39.58 16.34 -5.27
CA PHE A 630 39.37 14.93 -4.94
C PHE A 630 40.49 14.06 -5.46
N GLN A 631 40.61 12.86 -4.90
CA GLN A 631 41.43 11.80 -5.46
C GLN A 631 40.55 10.89 -6.33
N ALA A 632 41.07 10.50 -7.48
CA ALA A 632 40.37 9.60 -8.38
C ALA A 632 41.31 8.59 -9.03
N VAL A 633 40.74 7.43 -9.37
CA VAL A 633 41.40 6.36 -10.13
C VAL A 633 40.40 5.74 -11.09
N SER A 634 40.84 5.49 -12.31
CA SER A 634 40.02 4.88 -13.36
C SER A 634 40.28 3.38 -13.43
N PHE A 635 39.22 2.57 -13.49
CA PHE A 635 39.33 1.12 -13.58
C PHE A 635 39.88 0.67 -14.94
N LEU A 636 40.94 -0.14 -14.98
CA LEU A 636 41.60 -0.73 -16.17
C LEU A 636 42.26 0.21 -17.19
N ARG A 637 41.60 1.30 -17.56
CA ARG A 637 42.08 2.25 -18.58
C ARG A 637 41.83 3.69 -18.16
N PRO A 638 42.65 4.65 -18.63
CA PRO A 638 42.36 6.06 -18.44
C PRO A 638 40.98 6.42 -19.01
N ARG A 639 40.23 7.29 -18.32
CA ARG A 639 38.94 7.80 -18.78
C ARG A 639 38.88 9.30 -18.60
N ARG A 640 38.23 10.01 -19.52
CA ARG A 640 37.82 11.39 -19.27
C ARG A 640 36.65 11.42 -18.30
N LEU A 641 36.77 12.20 -17.25
CA LEU A 641 35.68 12.59 -16.37
C LEU A 641 35.21 13.98 -16.78
N GLU A 642 33.96 14.09 -17.19
CA GLU A 642 33.27 15.35 -17.42
C GLU A 642 32.33 15.65 -16.27
N VAL A 643 32.30 16.89 -15.84
CA VAL A 643 31.35 17.39 -14.84
C VAL A 643 30.39 18.32 -15.54
N ALA A 644 29.12 17.95 -15.52
CA ALA A 644 28.05 18.71 -16.16
C ALA A 644 27.15 19.38 -15.12
N TRP A 645 26.78 20.63 -15.42
CA TRP A 645 25.78 21.40 -14.70
C TRP A 645 24.76 21.93 -15.72
N ASP A 646 23.47 21.73 -15.44
CA ASP A 646 22.36 22.03 -16.36
C ASP A 646 22.55 21.48 -17.78
N GLY A 647 23.07 20.25 -17.84
CA GLY A 647 23.31 19.52 -19.09
C GLY A 647 24.57 19.93 -19.85
N LYS A 648 25.26 21.00 -19.44
CA LYS A 648 26.49 21.52 -20.07
C LYS A 648 27.71 21.10 -19.28
N THR A 649 28.77 20.65 -19.96
CA THR A 649 30.06 20.34 -19.33
C THR A 649 30.71 21.64 -18.84
N VAL A 650 30.94 21.73 -17.53
CA VAL A 650 31.54 22.90 -16.86
C VAL A 650 32.99 22.68 -16.48
N ALA A 651 33.41 21.43 -16.30
CA ALA A 651 34.80 21.07 -16.06
C ALA A 651 35.07 19.66 -16.57
N SER A 652 36.34 19.34 -16.86
CA SER A 652 36.74 17.96 -17.18
C SER A 652 38.17 17.68 -16.77
N CYS A 653 38.48 16.43 -16.43
CA CYS A 653 39.84 15.97 -16.18
C CYS A 653 40.02 14.52 -16.66
N THR A 654 41.22 14.17 -17.10
CA THR A 654 41.55 12.78 -17.45
C THR A 654 41.98 12.02 -16.20
N VAL A 655 41.29 10.92 -15.90
CA VAL A 655 41.59 10.05 -14.76
C VAL A 655 42.39 8.83 -15.22
N GLY A 656 43.63 8.71 -14.75
CA GLY A 656 44.51 7.57 -15.01
C GLY A 656 44.17 6.34 -14.16
N THR A 657 44.89 5.24 -14.39
CA THR A 657 44.73 3.97 -13.64
C THR A 657 45.49 3.92 -12.31
N ALA A 658 46.27 4.97 -12.02
CA ALA A 658 46.87 5.21 -10.72
C ALA A 658 46.07 6.28 -9.97
N LEU A 659 46.04 6.19 -8.64
CA LEU A 659 45.39 7.20 -7.79
C LEU A 659 46.07 8.56 -8.00
N GLN A 660 45.28 9.55 -8.37
CA GLN A 660 45.77 10.89 -8.67
C GLN A 660 44.82 11.95 -8.11
N ARG A 661 45.32 13.17 -7.95
CA ARG A 661 44.51 14.31 -7.51
C ARG A 661 43.94 15.06 -8.71
N CYS A 662 42.65 15.35 -8.66
CA CYS A 662 41.95 16.16 -9.63
C CYS A 662 41.40 17.41 -8.94
N ARG A 663 41.39 18.52 -9.67
CA ARG A 663 40.83 19.79 -9.22
C ARG A 663 39.89 20.32 -10.28
N LEU A 664 38.69 20.70 -9.85
CA LEU A 664 37.68 21.29 -10.71
C LEU A 664 37.32 22.66 -10.16
N GLN A 665 37.34 23.67 -11.02
CA GLN A 665 36.88 25.00 -10.71
C GLN A 665 35.52 25.21 -11.35
N VAL A 666 34.52 25.50 -10.52
CA VAL A 666 33.14 25.74 -10.95
C VAL A 666 32.58 26.93 -10.18
N ASP A 667 31.98 27.88 -10.90
CA ASP A 667 31.27 29.00 -10.29
C ASP A 667 29.83 28.57 -10.03
N LEU A 668 29.43 28.52 -8.76
CA LEU A 668 28.17 27.91 -8.34
C LEU A 668 27.29 28.92 -7.58
N PRO A 669 25.96 28.88 -7.77
CA PRO A 669 25.04 29.71 -7.00
C PRO A 669 25.01 29.29 -5.52
N ALA A 670 24.41 30.13 -4.68
CA ALA A 670 24.01 29.72 -3.35
C ALA A 670 22.90 28.67 -3.41
N GLY A 671 22.82 27.83 -2.39
CA GLY A 671 21.86 26.73 -2.29
C GLY A 671 22.45 25.39 -2.75
N GLU A 672 21.57 24.51 -3.19
CA GLU A 672 21.91 23.15 -3.61
C GLU A 672 22.05 23.08 -5.14
N THR A 673 23.24 22.71 -5.62
CA THR A 673 23.52 22.51 -7.05
C THR A 673 23.81 21.05 -7.34
N ARG A 674 23.12 20.47 -8.33
CA ARG A 674 23.37 19.10 -8.80
C ARG A 674 24.42 19.11 -9.91
N LEU A 675 25.56 18.49 -9.65
CA LEU A 675 26.57 18.18 -10.64
C LEU A 675 26.43 16.73 -11.09
N GLU A 676 26.41 16.51 -12.41
CA GLU A 676 26.44 15.19 -13.01
C GLU A 676 27.88 14.84 -13.42
N LEU A 677 28.44 13.81 -12.79
CA LEU A 677 29.73 13.24 -13.13
C LEU A 677 29.52 12.22 -14.26
N ARG A 678 30.21 12.38 -15.38
CA ARG A 678 30.12 11.53 -16.57
C ARG A 678 31.49 10.97 -16.94
N ALA A 679 31.61 9.65 -16.99
CA ALA A 679 32.83 8.97 -17.40
C ALA A 679 32.70 8.40 -18.82
N GLU A 680 33.82 8.26 -19.54
CA GLU A 680 33.88 7.59 -20.85
C GLU A 680 33.73 6.06 -20.71
N GLY A 681 32.49 5.62 -20.50
CA GLY A 681 32.11 4.21 -20.36
C GLY A 681 32.49 3.58 -19.02
N TYR A 682 32.18 2.30 -18.88
CA TYR A 682 32.47 1.48 -17.70
C TYR A 682 32.91 0.09 -18.13
N ASP A 683 33.54 -0.64 -17.23
CA ASP A 683 33.90 -2.04 -17.44
C ASP A 683 33.47 -2.87 -16.22
N ILE A 684 33.21 -4.17 -16.41
CA ILE A 684 32.86 -5.10 -15.33
C ILE A 684 34.09 -5.98 -15.07
N PRO A 685 34.68 -5.98 -13.86
CA PRO A 685 35.92 -6.70 -13.57
C PRO A 685 35.88 -8.18 -13.98
N ARG A 686 34.79 -8.88 -13.63
CA ARG A 686 34.55 -10.28 -14.04
C ARG A 686 34.59 -10.50 -15.55
N GLN A 687 34.01 -9.58 -16.33
CA GLN A 687 33.99 -9.70 -17.80
C GLN A 687 35.32 -9.33 -18.43
N ALA A 688 36.08 -8.45 -17.79
CA ALA A 688 37.42 -8.06 -18.21
C ALA A 688 38.51 -9.08 -17.80
N GLY A 689 38.14 -10.17 -17.12
CA GLY A 689 39.07 -11.18 -16.63
C GLY A 689 39.94 -10.70 -15.45
N VAL A 690 39.51 -9.66 -14.75
CA VAL A 690 40.24 -9.08 -13.60
C VAL A 690 39.41 -9.30 -12.33
N GLY A 691 39.56 -10.48 -11.74
CA GLY A 691 38.84 -10.89 -10.52
C GLY A 691 37.37 -11.25 -10.77
N ASP A 692 36.66 -11.57 -9.68
CA ASP A 692 35.27 -12.07 -9.75
C ASP A 692 34.20 -11.00 -9.49
N ASP A 693 34.59 -9.73 -9.33
CA ASP A 693 33.66 -8.64 -9.02
C ASP A 693 32.68 -8.39 -10.19
N PRO A 694 31.36 -8.58 -9.98
CA PRO A 694 30.34 -8.43 -11.02
C PRO A 694 29.89 -6.98 -11.22
N ARG A 695 30.36 -6.02 -10.40
CA ARG A 695 29.88 -4.64 -10.42
C ARG A 695 30.37 -3.89 -11.67
N PRO A 696 29.54 -3.06 -12.32
CA PRO A 696 30.00 -2.14 -13.36
C PRO A 696 30.75 -0.96 -12.72
N LEU A 697 32.05 -0.82 -13.03
CA LEU A 697 32.94 0.18 -12.45
C LEU A 697 33.49 1.12 -13.55
N SER A 698 33.57 2.41 -13.26
CA SER A 698 34.31 3.36 -14.09
C SER A 698 35.41 4.05 -13.29
N ILE A 699 35.09 5.14 -12.60
CA ILE A 699 36.02 5.96 -11.84
C ILE A 699 35.68 5.83 -10.36
N GLY A 700 36.71 5.60 -9.56
CA GLY A 700 36.60 5.56 -8.11
C GLY A 700 37.17 6.84 -7.50
N PHE A 701 36.55 7.29 -6.42
CA PHE A 701 36.78 8.57 -5.77
C PHE A 701 37.15 8.39 -4.30
N ALA A 702 37.99 9.29 -3.79
CA ALA A 702 38.27 9.46 -2.37
C ALA A 702 38.50 10.95 -2.06
N SER A 703 38.25 11.35 -0.80
CA SER A 703 38.62 12.68 -0.27
C SER A 703 38.11 13.87 -1.09
N ILE A 704 36.83 13.88 -1.48
CA ILE A 704 36.17 15.03 -2.10
C ILE A 704 36.00 16.15 -1.06
N ARG A 705 36.59 17.31 -1.34
CA ARG A 705 36.60 18.45 -0.41
C ARG A 705 36.62 19.80 -1.13
N PHE A 706 36.18 20.83 -0.41
CA PHE A 706 36.38 22.21 -0.82
C PHE A 706 37.83 22.61 -0.55
N ARG A 707 38.45 23.31 -1.50
CA ARG A 707 39.74 23.98 -1.29
C ARG A 707 39.52 25.49 -1.19
N PRO A 708 40.08 26.18 -0.18
CA PRO A 708 40.10 27.64 -0.14
C PRO A 708 40.75 28.18 -1.42
N GLN A 709 40.31 29.35 -1.90
CA GLN A 709 41.08 30.09 -2.89
C GLN A 709 42.38 30.55 -2.20
N GLU A 710 43.52 30.14 -2.77
CA GLU A 710 44.85 30.67 -2.40
C GLU A 710 45.02 32.09 -2.91
#